data_AF-R6XQJ1-F1
#
_entry.id   AF-R6XQJ1-F1
#
_cell.length_a   1.000
_cell.length_b   1.000
_cell.length_c   1.000
_cell.angle_alpha   90.00
_cell.angle_beta   90.00
_cell.angle_gamma   90.00
#
_symmetry.space_group_name_H-M   'P 1'
#
loop_
_entity.id
_entity.type
_entity.pdbx_description
1 polymer ?
#
loop_
_entity_poly.entity_id
_entity_poly.type
_entity_poly.pdbx_seq_one_letter_code
_entity_poly.pdbx_strand_id
1 'polypeptide(L)'
;MKKNKINKAFTLLELVIVISIISILSATAVVTYVGVTKSAKTSNDELLVSQLNKVLKLEESDGVVPNTPSEIFDFLNEYGIEADSLKTSNEDLTLAWNQENNSFALFKKDDVVYGEKDNVSYHYWKFLNEVESSSYSIYLYGENEIDVVDINAGLDTGKNKIKTINYLNYSDAQNDVRIRSNSIDAETDLNIDAPKDTVKHYGYIKDLVVTSIADNSYHEYGRISGNYIIKSGRFVTENGSEIISDNLIIADDSKVTIDTNNCTKWSTPIYTWDENNKFVTASRYDVNHPQIIEKETKESYIVDSKNNSCTEDGYVKLKVDFENKVFKSQETNVLIKAHGHDEVVIHSIDPTCLNSGSTEGKRCLICSRITENPEVIPALGHDVEIIKGYEATCLEDGLSDGQICKRCNEILVKQNIIEAHGHEFVTFTKDSSCTEEGYIQKTCEICKYVEKQQIAKKDHEIVVEKGEEITCEHNGTTDKIYCKNCGYIEQDHEVIENKDEHGICKVCQKEYLDIDWIEIELPSKTSKIEDVNALFNKGKYLKLTSDIEFNSTKRMEFKTAKVINLNGHTIKRINAGENTSFYFENCSEEIVFLNGTLASYVSPSIIHAKNSKLKFDNVKLIRNANVIGTCVKAEKNSEVKIINSIITSESGLNKNSLSVNNNSRCIIENSNIYATIKVTDDCYFEANDSQFDSDIKVEGKEKVIFNNCINKGDIEIDNSSNKDCAIQIENVENSGDLTIKNSKNVKLNQINVGGKLTVSNCNEYANMFVSDSTVKNMELSNTTNFNINNTLISGDANFAKSSSVISKNITINGTLTVNSSAIIDNNSNFNKVVLKSKGSAFFNKSSINGGITSNNGTLKLNNETIVNSGIEADDSKIEINNSTIFGNTKYKNTSLIVFNSVLNGEFRFENSPISKQKIDISNTRISGYVEINRSEGTFKDSIIMNDIYIKNNSKVKLDNTQVYGSKKTQKYILGFTKDESQYL
;
A
#
# COMPACT_ATOMS: atom_id res chain seq x y z
N MET A 1 -78.68 -68.51 38.05
CA MET A 1 -79.61 -67.38 37.86
C MET A 1 -78.88 -66.07 38.16
N LYS A 2 -78.68 -65.22 37.15
CA LYS A 2 -78.15 -63.85 37.31
C LYS A 2 -79.15 -63.00 38.11
N LYS A 3 -78.70 -62.27 39.13
CA LYS A 3 -79.41 -61.09 39.68
C LYS A 3 -78.48 -59.88 39.59
N ASN A 4 -78.74 -59.03 38.59
CA ASN A 4 -78.14 -57.71 38.47
C ASN A 4 -78.51 -56.87 39.70
N LYS A 5 -77.52 -56.44 40.49
CA LYS A 5 -77.69 -55.35 41.46
C LYS A 5 -77.62 -54.04 40.67
N ILE A 6 -78.74 -53.32 40.65
CA ILE A 6 -78.84 -51.96 40.12
C ILE A 6 -78.08 -51.05 41.11
N ASN A 7 -76.96 -50.48 40.68
CA ASN A 7 -76.30 -49.40 41.40
C ASN A 7 -77.25 -48.19 41.38
N LYS A 8 -77.70 -47.72 42.55
CA LYS A 8 -78.44 -46.46 42.66
C LYS A 8 -77.51 -45.33 42.19
N ALA A 9 -77.92 -44.63 41.14
CA ALA A 9 -77.26 -43.40 40.73
C ALA A 9 -77.46 -42.34 41.83
N PHE A 10 -76.42 -41.56 42.12
CA PHE A 10 -76.49 -40.41 43.02
C PHE A 10 -77.58 -39.45 42.55
N THR A 11 -78.37 -38.90 43.48
CA THR A 11 -79.31 -37.83 43.13
C THR A 11 -78.52 -36.58 42.74
N LEU A 12 -79.10 -35.74 41.87
CA LEU A 12 -78.45 -34.50 41.41
C LEU A 12 -78.05 -33.61 42.61
N LEU A 13 -78.85 -33.62 43.68
CA LEU A 13 -78.58 -32.89 44.92
C LEU A 13 -77.37 -33.45 45.67
N GLU A 14 -77.25 -34.77 45.82
CA GLU A 14 -76.09 -35.40 46.46
C GLU A 14 -74.81 -35.17 45.66
N LEU A 15 -74.89 -35.19 44.32
CA LEU A 15 -73.75 -34.90 43.46
C LEU A 15 -73.26 -33.44 43.63
N VAL A 16 -74.18 -32.48 43.69
CA VAL A 16 -73.83 -31.05 43.89
C VAL A 16 -73.22 -30.83 45.28
N ILE A 17 -73.73 -31.49 46.33
CA ILE A 17 -73.16 -31.41 47.68
C ILE A 17 -71.74 -31.98 47.70
N VAL A 18 -71.51 -33.14 47.09
CA VAL A 18 -70.18 -33.77 47.04
C VAL A 18 -69.18 -32.90 46.27
N ILE A 19 -69.57 -32.34 45.12
CA ILE A 19 -68.72 -31.43 44.36
C ILE A 19 -68.42 -30.16 45.19
N SER A 20 -69.40 -29.62 45.92
CA SER A 20 -69.19 -28.44 46.77
C SER A 20 -68.23 -28.73 47.93
N ILE A 21 -68.34 -29.89 48.58
CA ILE A 21 -67.44 -30.30 49.67
C ILE A 21 -66.03 -30.56 49.14
N ILE A 22 -65.88 -31.23 48.01
CA ILE A 22 -64.57 -31.44 47.37
C ILE A 22 -63.96 -30.10 46.97
N SER A 23 -64.77 -29.16 46.46
CA SER A 23 -64.31 -27.81 46.10
C SER A 23 -63.77 -27.07 47.34
N ILE A 24 -64.50 -27.11 48.46
CA ILE A 24 -64.05 -26.48 49.71
C ILE A 24 -62.81 -27.16 50.29
N LEU A 25 -62.77 -28.50 50.33
CA LEU A 25 -61.61 -29.25 50.81
C LEU A 25 -60.38 -29.05 49.92
N SER A 26 -60.56 -28.95 48.60
CA SER A 26 -59.47 -28.65 47.67
C SER A 26 -58.96 -27.22 47.88
N ALA A 27 -59.83 -26.24 48.10
CA ALA A 27 -59.42 -24.86 48.39
C ALA A 27 -58.63 -24.76 49.70
N THR A 28 -59.08 -25.42 50.78
CA THR A 28 -58.36 -25.40 52.07
C THR A 28 -57.06 -26.21 52.02
N ALA A 29 -57.02 -27.31 51.27
CA ALA A 29 -55.80 -28.09 51.05
C ALA A 29 -54.74 -27.30 50.26
N VAL A 30 -55.13 -26.55 49.23
CA VAL A 30 -54.21 -25.68 48.47
C VAL A 30 -53.62 -24.59 49.37
N VAL A 31 -54.44 -23.89 50.16
CA VAL A 31 -53.95 -22.87 51.10
C VAL A 31 -53.00 -23.47 52.15
N THR A 32 -53.32 -24.65 52.67
CA THR A 32 -52.46 -25.35 53.64
C THR A 32 -51.15 -25.80 53.00
N TYR A 33 -51.20 -26.35 51.77
CA TYR A 33 -50.02 -26.77 51.02
C TYR A 33 -49.11 -25.58 50.69
N VAL A 34 -49.68 -24.46 50.24
CA VAL A 34 -48.92 -23.21 50.01
C VAL A 34 -48.31 -22.70 51.32
N GLY A 35 -49.04 -22.76 52.44
CA GLY A 35 -48.51 -22.37 53.76
C GLY A 35 -47.33 -23.24 54.22
N VAL A 36 -47.46 -24.56 54.14
CA VAL A 36 -46.39 -25.50 54.53
C VAL A 36 -45.17 -25.37 53.61
N THR A 37 -45.37 -25.22 52.30
CA THR A 37 -44.26 -25.02 51.35
C THR A 37 -43.55 -23.69 51.57
N LYS A 38 -44.26 -22.59 51.85
CA LYS A 38 -43.65 -21.31 52.23
C LYS A 38 -42.86 -21.42 53.54
N SER A 39 -43.39 -22.08 54.57
CA SER A 39 -42.66 -22.30 55.82
C SER A 39 -41.39 -23.14 55.62
N ALA A 40 -41.46 -24.19 54.80
CA ALA A 40 -40.28 -25.02 54.48
C ALA A 40 -39.20 -24.22 53.73
N LYS A 41 -39.61 -23.35 52.79
CA LYS A 41 -38.72 -22.42 52.09
C LYS A 41 -38.10 -21.40 53.06
N THR A 42 -38.88 -20.81 53.96
CA THR A 42 -38.35 -19.91 55.01
C THR A 42 -37.28 -20.59 55.85
N SER A 43 -37.51 -21.83 56.34
CA SER A 43 -36.50 -22.54 57.13
C SER A 43 -35.22 -22.86 56.33
N ASN A 44 -35.34 -23.08 55.01
CA ASN A 44 -34.18 -23.23 54.14
C ASN A 44 -33.40 -21.92 53.99
N ASP A 45 -34.09 -20.80 53.84
CA ASP A 45 -33.47 -19.47 53.74
C ASP A 45 -32.81 -19.06 55.08
N GLU A 46 -33.40 -19.40 56.23
CA GLU A 46 -32.78 -19.20 57.55
C GLU A 46 -31.47 -20.00 57.69
N LEU A 47 -31.45 -21.24 57.18
CA LEU A 47 -30.25 -22.06 57.15
C LEU A 47 -29.16 -21.44 56.27
N LEU A 48 -29.53 -20.91 55.09
CA LEU A 48 -28.61 -20.18 54.21
C LEU A 48 -27.98 -18.99 54.93
N VAL A 49 -28.78 -18.13 55.59
CA VAL A 49 -28.25 -16.99 56.37
C VAL A 49 -27.34 -17.44 57.49
N SER A 50 -27.69 -18.51 58.20
CA SER A 50 -26.83 -19.08 59.24
C SER A 50 -25.48 -19.57 58.70
N GLN A 51 -25.46 -20.15 57.49
CA GLN A 51 -24.24 -20.59 56.82
C GLN A 51 -23.37 -19.41 56.38
N LEU A 52 -23.96 -18.42 55.70
CA LEU A 52 -23.26 -17.21 55.26
C LEU A 52 -22.62 -16.47 56.44
N ASN A 53 -23.35 -16.30 57.55
CA ASN A 53 -22.82 -15.65 58.74
C ASN A 53 -21.70 -16.44 59.44
N LYS A 54 -21.66 -17.77 59.31
CA LYS A 54 -20.51 -18.55 59.81
C LYS A 54 -19.27 -18.32 58.95
N VAL A 55 -19.46 -18.25 57.64
CA VAL A 55 -18.40 -18.02 56.66
C VAL A 55 -17.79 -16.63 56.89
N LEU A 56 -18.61 -15.59 57.06
CA LEU A 56 -18.12 -14.24 57.43
C LEU A 56 -17.35 -14.19 58.77
N LYS A 57 -17.85 -14.89 59.80
CA LYS A 57 -17.18 -14.93 61.12
C LYS A 57 -15.84 -15.66 61.10
N LEU A 58 -15.62 -16.57 60.16
CA LEU A 58 -14.33 -17.24 59.99
C LEU A 58 -13.29 -16.26 59.44
N GLU A 59 -13.59 -15.51 58.39
CA GLU A 59 -12.64 -14.53 57.83
C GLU A 59 -12.36 -13.35 58.75
N GLU A 60 -13.38 -12.90 59.50
CA GLU A 60 -13.21 -11.84 60.48
C GLU A 60 -12.14 -12.24 61.53
N SER A 61 -12.03 -13.54 61.84
CA SER A 61 -10.99 -14.05 62.75
C SER A 61 -9.58 -14.03 62.16
N ASP A 62 -9.46 -14.02 60.83
CA ASP A 62 -8.20 -13.87 60.09
C ASP A 62 -7.85 -12.40 59.80
N GLY A 63 -8.65 -11.46 60.32
CA GLY A 63 -8.40 -10.01 60.27
C GLY A 63 -8.92 -9.33 59.01
N VAL A 64 -9.73 -10.01 58.20
CA VAL A 64 -10.32 -9.47 56.97
C VAL A 64 -11.80 -9.19 57.22
N VAL A 65 -12.18 -7.91 57.21
CA VAL A 65 -13.59 -7.49 57.29
C VAL A 65 -13.97 -6.80 55.98
N PRO A 66 -14.90 -7.38 55.20
CA PRO A 66 -15.36 -6.77 53.95
C PRO A 66 -16.12 -5.47 54.23
N ASN A 67 -15.84 -4.44 53.46
CA ASN A 67 -16.44 -3.10 53.63
C ASN A 67 -17.42 -2.74 52.51
N THR A 68 -17.54 -3.59 51.48
CA THR A 68 -18.45 -3.38 50.35
C THR A 68 -19.18 -4.67 49.97
N PRO A 69 -20.39 -4.58 49.39
CA PRO A 69 -21.09 -5.76 48.86
C PRO A 69 -20.27 -6.50 47.79
N SER A 70 -19.51 -5.78 46.97
CA SER A 70 -18.62 -6.40 45.97
C SER A 70 -17.54 -7.26 46.62
N GLU A 71 -16.88 -6.79 47.70
CA GLU A 71 -15.91 -7.59 48.46
C GLU A 71 -16.54 -8.81 49.13
N ILE A 72 -17.79 -8.70 49.59
CA ILE A 72 -18.57 -9.84 50.11
C ILE A 72 -18.68 -10.93 49.04
N PHE A 73 -18.94 -10.56 47.78
CA PHE A 73 -19.04 -11.55 46.70
C PHE A 73 -17.70 -12.13 46.29
N ASP A 74 -16.63 -11.33 46.26
CA ASP A 74 -15.28 -11.85 46.01
C ASP A 74 -14.93 -12.93 47.03
N PHE A 75 -15.20 -12.66 48.30
CA PHE A 75 -15.03 -13.62 49.38
C PHE A 75 -15.92 -14.87 49.22
N LEU A 76 -17.23 -14.69 49.04
CA LEU A 76 -18.16 -15.81 48.94
C LEU A 76 -17.88 -16.70 47.71
N ASN A 77 -17.37 -16.12 46.61
CA ASN A 77 -16.93 -16.86 45.43
C ASN A 77 -15.79 -17.84 45.75
N GLU A 78 -14.86 -17.50 46.64
CA GLU A 78 -13.78 -18.42 47.06
C GLU A 78 -14.32 -19.68 47.74
N TYR A 79 -15.50 -19.57 48.37
CA TYR A 79 -16.24 -20.68 48.98
C TYR A 79 -17.25 -21.32 48.01
N GLY A 80 -17.21 -20.94 46.73
CA GLY A 80 -18.08 -21.47 45.68
C GLY A 80 -19.52 -20.95 45.70
N ILE A 81 -19.76 -19.80 46.34
CA ILE A 81 -21.08 -19.17 46.45
C ILE A 81 -21.10 -17.91 45.57
N GLU A 82 -21.74 -18.01 44.41
CA GLU A 82 -21.85 -16.89 43.46
C GLU A 82 -22.96 -15.90 43.82
N ALA A 83 -22.81 -14.63 43.41
CA ALA A 83 -23.79 -13.57 43.70
C ALA A 83 -25.22 -13.92 43.24
N ASP A 84 -25.36 -14.47 42.04
CA ASP A 84 -26.66 -14.85 41.47
C ASP A 84 -27.34 -16.03 42.21
N SER A 85 -26.57 -16.75 43.04
CA SER A 85 -27.06 -17.86 43.86
C SER A 85 -27.71 -17.40 45.17
N LEU A 86 -27.51 -16.14 45.58
CA LEU A 86 -28.06 -15.56 46.81
C LEU A 86 -29.51 -15.10 46.66
N LYS A 87 -30.37 -15.98 46.14
CA LYS A 87 -31.82 -15.75 46.03
C LYS A 87 -32.55 -16.54 47.10
N THR A 88 -33.51 -15.89 47.75
CA THR A 88 -34.41 -16.53 48.71
C THR A 88 -35.31 -17.53 47.99
N SER A 89 -35.48 -18.71 48.57
CA SER A 89 -36.40 -19.72 48.05
C SER A 89 -37.87 -19.36 48.35
N ASN A 90 -38.10 -18.55 49.40
CA ASN A 90 -39.38 -17.90 49.69
C ASN A 90 -39.45 -16.52 49.04
N GLU A 91 -40.37 -16.38 48.08
CA GLU A 91 -40.64 -15.14 47.33
C GLU A 91 -41.08 -13.95 48.22
N ASP A 92 -41.54 -14.20 49.45
CA ASP A 92 -41.93 -13.14 50.39
C ASP A 92 -40.73 -12.56 51.17
N LEU A 93 -39.53 -13.13 51.02
CA LEU A 93 -38.33 -12.77 51.76
C LEU A 93 -37.26 -12.16 50.87
N THR A 94 -36.47 -11.24 51.42
CA THR A 94 -35.32 -10.62 50.76
C THR A 94 -34.09 -10.80 51.63
N LEU A 95 -32.97 -11.16 51.03
CA LEU A 95 -31.69 -11.23 51.71
C LEU A 95 -31.02 -9.85 51.72
N ALA A 96 -30.48 -9.45 52.87
CA ALA A 96 -29.65 -8.25 52.97
C ALA A 96 -28.42 -8.50 53.84
N TRP A 97 -27.33 -7.79 53.54
CA TRP A 97 -26.11 -7.79 54.34
C TRP A 97 -25.98 -6.45 55.07
N ASN A 98 -25.79 -6.49 56.39
CA ASN A 98 -25.50 -5.30 57.20
C ASN A 98 -23.99 -5.04 57.20
N GLN A 99 -23.59 -3.87 56.70
CA GLN A 99 -22.19 -3.51 56.57
C GLN A 99 -21.50 -3.20 57.91
N GLU A 100 -22.22 -2.73 58.93
CA GLU A 100 -21.62 -2.33 60.22
C GLU A 100 -21.47 -3.53 61.15
N ASN A 101 -22.46 -4.41 61.16
CA ASN A 101 -22.44 -5.65 61.96
C ASN A 101 -21.83 -6.84 61.19
N ASN A 102 -21.38 -6.62 59.96
CA ASN A 102 -20.88 -7.63 59.03
C ASN A 102 -21.69 -8.95 59.07
N SER A 103 -23.01 -8.85 58.85
CA SER A 103 -23.90 -10.00 58.96
C SER A 103 -25.09 -9.95 58.01
N PHE A 104 -25.47 -11.11 57.49
CA PHE A 104 -26.66 -11.33 56.70
C PHE A 104 -27.92 -11.44 57.57
N ALA A 105 -29.02 -10.91 57.05
CA ALA A 105 -30.35 -10.98 57.64
C ALA A 105 -31.43 -11.21 56.56
N LEU A 106 -32.53 -11.86 56.95
CA LEU A 106 -33.73 -12.00 56.12
C LEU A 106 -34.74 -10.93 56.48
N PHE A 107 -35.24 -10.28 55.44
CA PHE A 107 -36.28 -9.28 55.51
C PHE A 107 -37.59 -9.84 54.98
N LYS A 108 -38.68 -9.51 55.65
CA LYS A 108 -40.03 -9.61 55.08
C LYS A 108 -40.55 -8.19 54.94
N LYS A 109 -40.59 -7.68 53.70
CA LYS A 109 -40.75 -6.24 53.43
C LYS A 109 -39.62 -5.42 54.07
N ASP A 110 -39.89 -4.75 55.19
CA ASP A 110 -38.94 -3.88 55.90
C ASP A 110 -38.62 -4.38 57.32
N ASP A 111 -39.21 -5.50 57.74
CA ASP A 111 -38.94 -6.10 59.04
C ASP A 111 -37.90 -7.23 58.93
N VAL A 112 -36.87 -7.17 59.77
CA VAL A 112 -35.94 -8.28 59.98
C VAL A 112 -36.69 -9.42 60.65
N VAL A 113 -36.85 -10.53 59.94
CA VAL A 113 -37.52 -11.75 60.46
C VAL A 113 -36.52 -12.79 60.96
N TYR A 114 -35.27 -12.74 60.50
CA TYR A 114 -34.18 -13.61 60.96
C TYR A 114 -32.82 -12.92 60.76
N GLY A 115 -31.92 -13.03 61.73
CA GLY A 115 -30.62 -12.33 61.74
C GLY A 115 -30.57 -11.17 62.74
N GLU A 116 -29.42 -10.50 62.81
CA GLU A 116 -29.22 -9.37 63.73
C GLU A 116 -29.89 -8.10 63.21
N LYS A 117 -30.57 -7.37 64.11
CA LYS A 117 -31.28 -6.14 63.78
C LYS A 117 -30.45 -4.90 64.12
N ASP A 118 -30.36 -4.00 63.17
CA ASP A 118 -29.78 -2.66 63.27
C ASP A 118 -30.88 -1.61 63.10
N ASN A 119 -30.70 -0.46 63.76
CA ASN A 119 -31.65 0.64 63.77
C ASN A 119 -31.45 1.62 62.60
N VAL A 120 -30.38 1.46 61.83
CA VAL A 120 -30.06 2.32 60.68
C VAL A 120 -30.27 1.56 59.38
N SER A 121 -31.30 1.93 58.62
CA SER A 121 -31.73 1.18 57.44
C SER A 121 -30.69 1.15 56.31
N TYR A 122 -29.96 2.24 56.08
CA TYR A 122 -28.98 2.30 54.97
C TYR A 122 -27.73 1.44 55.21
N HIS A 123 -27.51 0.94 56.43
CA HIS A 123 -26.43 -0.04 56.69
C HIS A 123 -26.71 -1.39 56.04
N TYR A 124 -27.97 -1.71 55.74
CA TYR A 124 -28.33 -2.94 55.06
C TYR A 124 -28.30 -2.77 53.55
N TRP A 125 -27.56 -3.64 52.90
CA TRP A 125 -27.50 -3.83 51.45
C TRP A 125 -28.44 -4.96 51.04
N LYS A 126 -29.61 -4.60 50.49
CA LYS A 126 -30.54 -5.55 49.88
C LYS A 126 -30.01 -5.97 48.52
N PHE A 127 -29.99 -7.27 48.26
CA PHE A 127 -29.58 -7.82 46.96
C PHE A 127 -30.82 -7.95 46.07
N LEU A 128 -30.93 -7.10 45.05
CA LEU A 128 -32.11 -6.98 44.19
C LEU A 128 -31.74 -7.09 42.71
N ASN A 129 -32.70 -7.48 41.88
CA ASN A 129 -32.58 -7.49 40.41
C ASN A 129 -33.11 -6.20 39.76
N GLU A 130 -33.92 -5.43 40.49
CA GLU A 130 -34.53 -4.18 40.07
C GLU A 130 -34.37 -3.14 41.18
N VAL A 131 -34.30 -1.87 40.80
CA VAL A 131 -34.20 -0.79 41.78
C VAL A 131 -35.59 -0.42 42.29
N GLU A 132 -35.76 -0.47 43.60
CA GLU A 132 -36.94 0.04 44.29
C GLU A 132 -36.51 1.17 45.24
N SER A 133 -37.21 2.31 45.20
CA SER A 133 -36.95 3.40 46.15
C SER A 133 -37.22 2.92 47.57
N SER A 134 -36.17 2.80 48.39
CA SER A 134 -36.26 2.32 49.75
C SER A 134 -35.19 2.98 50.62
N SER A 135 -35.43 3.08 51.93
CA SER A 135 -34.45 3.60 52.90
C SER A 135 -33.25 2.67 53.14
N TYR A 136 -33.11 1.60 52.35
CA TYR A 136 -32.07 0.58 52.45
C TYR A 136 -31.13 0.69 51.26
N SER A 137 -29.85 0.39 51.46
CA SER A 137 -28.88 0.38 50.38
C SER A 137 -29.13 -0.82 49.45
N ILE A 138 -28.78 -0.70 48.18
CA ILE A 138 -29.12 -1.69 47.15
C ILE A 138 -27.87 -2.15 46.43
N TYR A 139 -27.68 -3.47 46.34
CA TYR A 139 -26.78 -4.08 45.37
C TYR A 139 -27.61 -4.67 44.24
N LEU A 140 -27.31 -4.26 42.99
CA LEU A 140 -27.98 -4.78 41.81
C LEU A 140 -27.21 -5.95 41.21
N TYR A 141 -27.78 -7.15 41.30
CA TYR A 141 -27.26 -8.32 40.58
C TYR A 141 -27.84 -8.42 39.16
N GLY A 142 -27.18 -9.19 38.31
CA GLY A 142 -27.48 -9.26 36.87
C GLY A 142 -26.73 -8.25 36.01
N GLU A 143 -27.01 -8.28 34.70
CA GLU A 143 -26.36 -7.48 33.66
C GLU A 143 -27.43 -6.85 32.77
N ASN A 144 -27.93 -5.66 33.14
CA ASN A 144 -28.94 -4.91 32.41
C ASN A 144 -28.47 -3.48 32.08
N GLU A 145 -29.09 -2.88 31.06
CA GLU A 145 -28.98 -1.45 30.78
C GLU A 145 -30.22 -0.73 31.34
N ILE A 146 -30.02 0.23 32.24
CA ILE A 146 -31.07 0.98 32.93
C ILE A 146 -30.91 2.46 32.62
N ASP A 147 -31.98 3.12 32.18
CA ASP A 147 -31.91 4.53 31.81
C ASP A 147 -31.78 5.45 33.03
N VAL A 148 -32.66 5.32 34.02
CA VAL A 148 -32.67 6.20 35.20
C VAL A 148 -32.91 5.40 36.46
N VAL A 149 -32.18 5.73 37.52
CA VAL A 149 -32.33 5.17 38.85
C VAL A 149 -32.41 6.28 39.89
N ASP A 150 -33.51 6.29 40.64
CA ASP A 150 -33.73 7.22 41.75
C ASP A 150 -33.54 6.48 43.09
N ILE A 151 -32.65 6.98 43.94
CA ILE A 151 -32.28 6.37 45.22
C ILE A 151 -32.22 7.43 46.33
N ASN A 152 -32.43 7.00 47.57
CA ASN A 152 -32.25 7.84 48.77
C ASN A 152 -31.34 7.17 49.84
N ALA A 153 -30.77 6.01 49.52
CA ALA A 153 -29.78 5.26 50.28
C ALA A 153 -28.61 4.83 49.37
N GLY A 154 -27.69 3.97 49.83
CA GLY A 154 -26.54 3.54 49.05
C GLY A 154 -26.91 2.68 47.83
N LEU A 155 -26.05 2.69 46.81
CA LEU A 155 -26.24 1.90 45.59
C LEU A 155 -24.90 1.32 45.11
N ASP A 156 -24.91 0.04 44.75
CA ASP A 156 -23.82 -0.62 44.04
C ASP A 156 -24.44 -1.25 42.80
N THR A 157 -24.02 -0.79 41.62
CA THR A 157 -24.65 -1.19 40.36
C THR A 157 -24.35 -2.64 39.97
N GLY A 158 -23.44 -3.31 40.69
CA GLY A 158 -22.94 -4.63 40.28
C GLY A 158 -22.41 -4.54 38.85
N LYS A 159 -22.87 -5.39 37.94
CA LYS A 159 -22.47 -5.35 36.53
C LYS A 159 -23.43 -4.56 35.62
N ASN A 160 -24.47 -3.95 36.17
CA ASN A 160 -25.46 -3.21 35.41
C ASN A 160 -24.89 -1.88 34.88
N LYS A 161 -25.36 -1.47 33.70
CA LYS A 161 -25.02 -0.17 33.08
C LYS A 161 -26.17 0.80 33.33
N ILE A 162 -25.91 1.88 34.06
CA ILE A 162 -26.94 2.86 34.39
C ILE A 162 -26.59 4.17 33.70
N LYS A 163 -27.53 4.79 32.96
CA LYS A 163 -27.25 6.09 32.31
C LYS A 163 -27.37 7.25 33.28
N THR A 164 -28.32 7.23 34.20
CA THR A 164 -28.48 8.31 35.18
C THR A 164 -28.81 7.77 36.57
N ILE A 165 -28.07 8.22 37.58
CA ILE A 165 -28.32 7.94 39.00
C ILE A 165 -28.69 9.27 39.67
N ASN A 166 -29.88 9.36 40.24
CA ASN A 166 -30.31 10.49 41.05
C ASN A 166 -30.36 10.08 42.53
N TYR A 167 -29.48 10.68 43.34
CA TYR A 167 -29.51 10.55 44.79
C TYR A 167 -30.25 11.73 45.41
N LEU A 168 -31.45 11.46 45.93
CA LEU A 168 -32.37 12.47 46.47
C LEU A 168 -32.74 12.12 47.91
N ASN A 169 -32.32 12.93 48.89
CA ASN A 169 -32.72 12.74 50.28
C ASN A 169 -32.91 14.07 51.03
N TYR A 170 -34.15 14.33 51.43
CA TYR A 170 -34.55 15.55 52.13
C TYR A 170 -34.91 15.30 53.60
N SER A 171 -34.46 14.17 54.16
CA SER A 171 -34.65 13.84 55.58
C SER A 171 -33.83 14.76 56.48
N ASP A 172 -34.29 14.93 57.72
CA ASP A 172 -33.53 15.62 58.78
C ASP A 172 -32.41 14.72 59.35
N ALA A 173 -32.42 13.43 59.05
CA ALA A 173 -31.36 12.49 59.42
C ALA A 173 -30.16 12.62 58.48
N GLN A 174 -28.95 12.60 59.05
CA GLN A 174 -27.69 12.58 58.29
C GLN A 174 -27.29 11.13 57.99
N ASN A 175 -27.27 10.77 56.70
CA ASN A 175 -26.79 9.48 56.24
C ASN A 175 -25.35 9.57 55.71
N ASP A 176 -24.57 8.50 55.88
CA ASP A 176 -23.26 8.32 55.23
C ASP A 176 -23.38 7.15 54.24
N VAL A 177 -23.60 7.47 52.97
CA VAL A 177 -23.93 6.49 51.93
C VAL A 177 -22.80 6.30 50.94
N ARG A 178 -22.75 5.11 50.34
CA ARG A 178 -21.84 4.77 49.26
C ARG A 178 -22.62 4.58 47.96
N ILE A 179 -22.15 5.20 46.89
CA ILE A 179 -22.64 4.99 45.54
C ILE A 179 -21.49 4.43 44.70
N ARG A 180 -21.73 3.33 44.00
CA ARG A 180 -20.71 2.64 43.21
C ARG A 180 -21.20 2.33 41.81
N SER A 181 -20.62 3.00 40.82
CA SER A 181 -20.91 2.89 39.39
C SER A 181 -19.84 2.03 38.69
N ASN A 182 -20.00 0.71 38.69
CA ASN A 182 -18.89 -0.18 38.30
C ASN A 182 -18.59 -0.21 36.80
N SER A 183 -19.52 0.22 35.95
CA SER A 183 -19.36 0.04 34.50
C SER A 183 -18.53 1.16 33.86
N ILE A 184 -17.33 0.80 33.39
CA ILE A 184 -16.42 1.74 32.70
C ILE A 184 -16.97 2.21 31.34
N ASP A 185 -17.81 1.41 30.70
CA ASP A 185 -18.42 1.70 29.40
C ASP A 185 -19.76 2.45 29.53
N ALA A 186 -20.27 2.64 30.75
CA ALA A 186 -21.50 3.37 30.98
C ALA A 186 -21.20 4.88 31.03
N GLU A 187 -21.85 5.64 30.14
CA GLU A 187 -21.92 7.11 30.24
C GLU A 187 -22.86 7.51 31.38
N THR A 188 -22.49 7.19 32.62
CA THR A 188 -23.32 7.37 33.82
C THR A 188 -23.28 8.82 34.31
N ASP A 189 -24.42 9.49 34.35
CA ASP A 189 -24.58 10.80 34.98
C ASP A 189 -25.03 10.63 36.43
N LEU A 190 -24.34 11.28 37.38
CA LEU A 190 -24.67 11.24 38.81
C LEU A 190 -25.18 12.60 39.27
N ASN A 191 -26.45 12.63 39.70
CA ASN A 191 -27.08 13.83 40.25
C ASN A 191 -27.33 13.65 41.74
N ILE A 192 -26.96 14.65 42.54
CA ILE A 192 -27.03 14.61 44.00
C ILE A 192 -27.78 15.84 44.51
N ASP A 193 -28.83 15.60 45.29
CA ASP A 193 -29.53 16.62 46.04
C ASP A 193 -29.95 16.07 47.41
N ALA A 194 -29.02 16.18 48.37
CA ALA A 194 -29.15 15.64 49.71
C ALA A 194 -28.45 16.57 50.74
N PRO A 195 -29.09 17.66 51.18
CA PRO A 195 -28.45 18.75 51.93
C PRO A 195 -27.83 18.36 53.29
N LYS A 196 -28.15 17.18 53.83
CA LYS A 196 -27.67 16.71 55.14
C LYS A 196 -26.72 15.53 55.07
N ASP A 197 -26.64 14.85 53.92
CA ASP A 197 -25.96 13.57 53.82
C ASP A 197 -24.49 13.72 53.43
N THR A 198 -23.75 12.65 53.67
CA THR A 198 -22.43 12.37 53.13
C THR A 198 -22.52 11.27 52.08
N VAL A 199 -22.00 11.54 50.89
CA VAL A 199 -21.99 10.65 49.74
C VAL A 199 -20.55 10.35 49.36
N LYS A 200 -20.21 9.06 49.38
CA LYS A 200 -18.93 8.55 48.88
C LYS A 200 -19.15 7.83 47.56
N HIS A 201 -18.57 8.34 46.49
CA HIS A 201 -18.69 7.74 45.17
C HIS A 201 -17.45 6.90 44.81
N TYR A 202 -17.69 5.75 44.19
CA TYR A 202 -16.68 4.85 43.65
C TYR A 202 -17.08 4.46 42.22
N GLY A 203 -16.13 4.13 41.35
CA GLY A 203 -16.41 3.68 39.99
C GLY A 203 -16.28 4.78 38.94
N TYR A 204 -17.12 4.76 37.90
CA TYR A 204 -16.97 5.56 36.70
C TYR A 204 -18.22 6.38 36.41
N ILE A 205 -18.06 7.72 36.39
CA ILE A 205 -19.12 8.64 35.96
C ILE A 205 -18.66 9.54 34.82
N LYS A 206 -19.62 9.91 33.99
CA LYS A 206 -19.49 10.91 32.94
C LYS A 206 -19.67 12.29 33.55
N ASP A 207 -20.90 12.69 33.83
CA ASP A 207 -21.18 14.00 34.42
C ASP A 207 -21.61 13.87 35.90
N LEU A 208 -21.16 14.81 36.74
CA LEU A 208 -21.57 14.94 38.14
C LEU A 208 -22.32 16.25 38.34
N VAL A 209 -23.48 16.23 38.98
CA VAL A 209 -24.21 17.44 39.39
C VAL A 209 -24.56 17.35 40.86
N VAL A 210 -23.87 18.15 41.68
CA VAL A 210 -24.19 18.32 43.11
C VAL A 210 -25.02 19.60 43.25
N THR A 211 -26.33 19.42 43.46
CA THR A 211 -27.27 20.52 43.69
C THR A 211 -27.19 21.04 45.11
N SER A 212 -27.22 20.15 46.09
CA SER A 212 -26.99 20.49 47.49
C SER A 212 -26.48 19.27 48.24
N ILE A 213 -25.43 19.46 49.04
CA ILE A 213 -24.93 18.45 49.96
C ILE A 213 -24.40 19.14 51.23
N ALA A 214 -24.21 18.41 52.33
CA ALA A 214 -23.69 19.00 53.56
C ALA A 214 -22.29 19.61 53.35
N ASP A 215 -21.90 20.57 54.20
CA ASP A 215 -20.65 21.34 54.06
C ASP A 215 -19.35 20.51 54.15
N ASN A 216 -19.41 19.17 54.31
CA ASN A 216 -18.24 18.29 54.45
C ASN A 216 -18.38 16.90 53.79
N SER A 217 -19.05 16.76 52.65
CA SER A 217 -19.84 15.54 52.49
C SER A 217 -19.86 14.82 51.15
N TYR A 218 -19.34 15.37 50.04
CA TYR A 218 -19.12 14.57 48.82
C TYR A 218 -17.65 14.16 48.71
N HIS A 219 -17.40 12.86 48.62
CA HIS A 219 -16.07 12.29 48.45
C HIS A 219 -16.00 11.42 47.19
N GLU A 220 -15.12 11.79 46.27
CA GLU A 220 -14.86 11.05 45.04
C GLU A 220 -13.65 10.12 45.20
N TYR A 221 -13.87 8.82 45.05
CA TYR A 221 -12.82 7.79 45.02
C TYR A 221 -12.67 7.14 43.64
N GLY A 222 -13.58 7.44 42.70
CA GLY A 222 -13.62 6.91 41.35
C GLY A 222 -13.11 7.89 40.31
N ARG A 223 -13.71 7.83 39.12
CA ARG A 223 -13.28 8.56 37.93
C ARG A 223 -14.42 9.43 37.39
N ILE A 224 -14.10 10.71 37.18
CA ILE A 224 -14.98 11.69 36.53
C ILE A 224 -14.42 12.02 35.15
N SER A 225 -15.17 11.68 34.10
CA SER A 225 -14.71 11.83 32.71
C SER A 225 -15.25 13.08 31.98
N GLY A 226 -16.38 13.62 32.42
CA GLY A 226 -17.07 14.77 31.86
C GLY A 226 -17.11 15.97 32.79
N ASN A 227 -18.21 16.70 32.79
CA ASN A 227 -18.42 17.92 33.55
C ASN A 227 -18.80 17.61 35.00
N TYR A 228 -18.38 18.45 35.93
CA TYR A 228 -18.80 18.35 37.32
C TYR A 228 -19.24 19.71 37.85
N ILE A 229 -20.52 19.79 38.20
CA ILE A 229 -21.21 21.02 38.56
C ILE A 229 -21.51 20.98 40.05
N ILE A 230 -20.89 21.87 40.83
CA ILE A 230 -21.09 21.94 42.28
C ILE A 230 -21.80 23.25 42.61
N LYS A 231 -23.05 23.14 43.09
CA LYS A 231 -23.88 24.32 43.42
C LYS A 231 -23.80 24.71 44.90
N SER A 232 -23.70 23.74 45.81
CA SER A 232 -23.60 23.98 47.26
C SER A 232 -23.01 22.76 47.97
N GLY A 233 -22.18 22.99 49.00
CA GLY A 233 -21.57 21.96 49.86
C GLY A 233 -20.06 21.78 49.64
N ARG A 234 -19.49 20.68 50.13
CA ARG A 234 -18.07 20.36 49.97
C ARG A 234 -17.84 19.15 49.07
N PHE A 235 -16.98 19.33 48.09
CA PHE A 235 -16.50 18.30 47.17
C PHE A 235 -15.02 18.02 47.44
N VAL A 236 -14.70 16.77 47.72
CA VAL A 236 -13.34 16.30 48.00
C VAL A 236 -13.02 15.15 47.06
N THR A 237 -11.86 15.21 46.42
CA THR A 237 -11.30 14.06 45.71
C THR A 237 -10.33 13.34 46.63
N GLU A 238 -10.42 12.02 46.67
CA GLU A 238 -9.64 11.18 47.58
C GLU A 238 -8.56 10.42 46.83
N ASN A 239 -7.58 9.89 47.58
CA ASN A 239 -6.47 9.13 47.01
C ASN A 239 -6.98 7.96 46.14
N GLY A 240 -6.50 7.91 44.89
CA GLY A 240 -6.91 6.91 43.90
C GLY A 240 -7.99 7.40 42.92
N SER A 241 -8.59 8.56 43.15
CA SER A 241 -9.52 9.18 42.20
C SER A 241 -8.81 9.81 40.99
N GLU A 242 -9.53 9.85 39.87
CA GLU A 242 -9.05 10.41 38.59
C GLU A 242 -10.06 11.40 38.00
N ILE A 243 -9.60 12.61 37.69
CA ILE A 243 -10.37 13.60 36.94
C ILE A 243 -9.74 13.74 35.55
N ILE A 244 -10.52 13.44 34.50
CA ILE A 244 -10.03 13.49 33.11
C ILE A 244 -10.26 14.88 32.49
N SER A 245 -11.25 15.63 32.96
CA SER A 245 -11.68 16.91 32.37
C SER A 245 -11.51 18.06 33.37
N ASP A 246 -11.07 19.22 32.88
CA ASP A 246 -10.94 20.45 33.69
C ASP A 246 -12.26 21.23 33.83
N ASN A 247 -13.41 20.65 33.46
CA ASN A 247 -14.70 21.32 33.40
C ASN A 247 -15.43 21.37 34.77
N LEU A 248 -14.78 21.94 35.78
CA LEU A 248 -15.44 22.31 37.03
C LEU A 248 -16.32 23.54 36.81
N ILE A 249 -17.60 23.43 37.15
CA ILE A 249 -18.53 24.56 37.14
C ILE A 249 -19.03 24.77 38.56
N ILE A 250 -18.64 25.90 39.17
CA ILE A 250 -19.14 26.31 40.49
C ILE A 250 -20.27 27.32 40.26
N ALA A 251 -21.47 27.03 40.79
CA ALA A 251 -22.62 27.91 40.58
C ALA A 251 -22.66 29.10 41.56
N ASP A 252 -22.12 28.92 42.78
CA ASP A 252 -22.03 29.95 43.82
C ASP A 252 -20.79 29.70 44.69
N ASP A 253 -19.70 30.42 44.41
CA ASP A 253 -18.42 30.29 45.12
C ASP A 253 -18.53 30.53 46.63
N SER A 254 -19.57 31.22 47.10
CA SER A 254 -19.75 31.51 48.53
C SER A 254 -20.28 30.34 49.35
N LYS A 255 -20.77 29.28 48.68
CA LYS A 255 -21.41 28.11 49.29
C LYS A 255 -20.70 26.79 48.97
N VAL A 256 -19.57 26.85 48.30
CA VAL A 256 -18.87 25.67 47.78
C VAL A 256 -17.44 25.64 48.30
N THR A 257 -17.02 24.48 48.80
CA THR A 257 -15.62 24.20 49.12
C THR A 257 -15.13 23.04 48.26
N ILE A 258 -14.03 23.23 47.53
CA ILE A 258 -13.44 22.24 46.62
C ILE A 258 -12.04 21.86 47.12
N ASP A 259 -11.78 20.56 47.26
CA ASP A 259 -10.43 20.04 47.51
C ASP A 259 -10.11 18.94 46.50
N THR A 260 -9.28 19.27 45.50
CA THR A 260 -8.86 18.33 44.45
C THR A 260 -7.38 17.94 44.53
N ASN A 261 -6.72 18.13 45.67
CA ASN A 261 -5.26 17.97 45.76
C ASN A 261 -4.81 16.49 45.79
N ASN A 262 -5.70 15.58 46.21
CA ASN A 262 -5.40 14.16 46.41
C ASN A 262 -5.88 13.28 45.26
N CYS A 263 -5.99 13.82 44.04
CA CYS A 263 -6.36 13.06 42.84
C CYS A 263 -5.34 13.22 41.71
N THR A 264 -5.41 12.32 40.73
CA THR A 264 -4.76 12.54 39.43
C THR A 264 -5.68 13.40 38.58
N LYS A 265 -5.25 14.61 38.24
CA LYS A 265 -6.04 15.55 37.44
C LYS A 265 -5.36 15.78 36.11
N TRP A 266 -5.88 15.19 35.04
CA TRP A 266 -5.23 15.26 33.73
C TRP A 266 -5.47 16.58 33.01
N SER A 267 -4.40 17.15 32.46
CA SER A 267 -4.49 18.29 31.54
C SER A 267 -5.21 17.89 30.26
N THR A 268 -5.75 18.90 29.57
CA THR A 268 -6.21 18.70 28.18
C THR A 268 -5.06 18.17 27.31
N PRO A 269 -5.31 17.18 26.42
CA PRO A 269 -4.29 16.67 25.51
C PRO A 269 -3.79 17.73 24.54
N ILE A 270 -2.47 17.80 24.37
CA ILE A 270 -1.76 18.65 23.42
C ILE A 270 -1.27 17.79 22.26
N TYR A 271 -1.53 18.22 21.03
CA TYR A 271 -1.11 17.54 19.81
C TYR A 271 -0.06 18.38 19.08
N THR A 272 1.08 17.78 18.79
CA THR A 272 2.18 18.45 18.06
C THR A 272 2.50 17.64 16.81
N TRP A 273 2.32 18.27 15.65
CA TRP A 273 2.78 17.72 14.37
C TRP A 273 4.27 18.01 14.19
N ASP A 274 5.01 17.06 13.63
CA ASP A 274 6.38 17.31 13.20
C ASP A 274 6.42 18.19 11.92
N GLU A 275 7.60 18.72 11.57
CA GLU A 275 7.77 19.66 10.46
C GLU A 275 7.28 19.12 9.10
N ASN A 276 7.23 17.79 8.96
CA ASN A 276 6.83 17.10 7.73
C ASN A 276 5.39 16.55 7.78
N ASN A 277 4.63 16.82 8.84
CA ASN A 277 3.30 16.24 9.11
C ASN A 277 3.25 14.70 9.09
N LYS A 278 4.39 14.04 9.29
CA LYS A 278 4.55 12.59 9.29
C LYS A 278 4.21 11.98 10.64
N PHE A 279 4.54 12.66 11.73
CA PHE A 279 4.27 12.18 13.08
C PHE A 279 3.47 13.19 13.88
N VAL A 280 2.56 12.68 14.71
CA VAL A 280 1.87 13.48 15.72
C VAL A 280 2.18 12.91 17.09
N THR A 281 2.70 13.78 17.95
CA THR A 281 2.84 13.48 19.38
C THR A 281 1.66 14.06 20.12
N ALA A 282 0.85 13.19 20.72
CA ALA A 282 -0.16 13.56 21.70
C ALA A 282 0.44 13.44 23.11
N SER A 283 0.23 14.43 23.97
CA SER A 283 0.69 14.39 25.35
C SER A 283 -0.24 15.12 26.31
N ARG A 284 -0.34 14.64 27.54
CA ARG A 284 -1.01 15.29 28.67
C ARG A 284 -0.22 15.04 29.95
N TYR A 285 -0.44 15.85 30.99
CA TYR A 285 0.25 15.72 32.27
C TYR A 285 -0.73 15.85 33.44
N ASP A 286 -0.35 15.33 34.61
CA ASP A 286 -1.12 15.57 35.84
C ASP A 286 -0.90 17.01 36.31
N VAL A 287 -1.98 17.80 36.36
CA VAL A 287 -1.98 19.20 36.81
C VAL A 287 -1.49 19.31 38.25
N ASN A 288 -1.80 18.34 39.10
CA ASN A 288 -1.36 18.33 40.50
C ASN A 288 0.12 17.91 40.62
N HIS A 289 0.59 17.04 39.73
CA HIS A 289 1.98 16.55 39.68
C HIS A 289 2.55 16.60 38.25
N PRO A 290 3.00 17.77 37.74
CA PRO A 290 3.36 17.97 36.31
C PRO A 290 4.49 17.09 35.76
N GLN A 291 5.19 16.37 36.64
CA GLN A 291 6.23 15.40 36.26
C GLN A 291 5.63 14.09 35.71
N ILE A 292 4.37 13.80 36.02
CA ILE A 292 3.64 12.63 35.53
C ILE A 292 3.06 12.99 34.16
N ILE A 293 3.58 12.37 33.10
CA ILE A 293 3.23 12.68 31.71
C ILE A 293 2.84 11.40 30.99
N GLU A 294 1.70 11.44 30.31
CA GLU A 294 1.31 10.45 29.30
C GLU A 294 1.59 11.01 27.92
N LYS A 295 2.27 10.24 27.07
CA LYS A 295 2.53 10.64 25.69
C LYS A 295 2.49 9.44 24.75
N GLU A 296 2.03 9.70 23.54
CA GLU A 296 2.01 8.73 22.45
C GLU A 296 2.41 9.45 21.16
N THR A 297 3.23 8.81 20.33
CA THR A 297 3.61 9.34 19.02
C THR A 297 3.23 8.33 17.96
N LYS A 298 2.46 8.79 16.97
CA LYS A 298 1.94 7.96 15.88
C LYS A 298 2.25 8.57 14.53
N GLU A 299 2.48 7.70 13.57
CA GLU A 299 2.68 8.06 12.17
C GLU A 299 1.33 8.35 11.53
N SER A 300 1.28 9.39 10.70
CA SER A 300 0.11 9.74 9.90
C SER A 300 -0.01 8.86 8.67
N TYR A 301 -1.25 8.62 8.24
CA TYR A 301 -1.57 7.85 7.04
C TYR A 301 -2.53 8.64 6.15
N ILE A 302 -2.49 8.38 4.85
CA ILE A 302 -3.28 9.10 3.85
C ILE A 302 -4.72 8.58 3.87
N VAL A 303 -5.68 9.49 3.95
CA VAL A 303 -7.12 9.17 3.84
C VAL A 303 -7.78 9.72 2.59
N ASP A 304 -7.18 10.75 1.98
CA ASP A 304 -7.65 11.34 0.72
C ASP A 304 -6.48 12.05 0.02
N SER A 305 -6.50 12.13 -1.30
CA SER A 305 -5.51 12.87 -2.07
C SER A 305 -6.07 13.35 -3.40
N LYS A 306 -5.58 14.52 -3.83
CA LYS A 306 -5.79 15.07 -5.18
C LYS A 306 -4.43 15.40 -5.76
N ASN A 307 -4.09 14.81 -6.89
CA ASN A 307 -2.88 15.15 -7.62
C ASN A 307 -2.92 16.61 -8.11
N ASN A 308 -1.77 17.27 -8.11
CA ASN A 308 -1.62 18.59 -8.70
C ASN A 308 -1.49 18.47 -10.23
N SER A 309 -1.80 19.55 -10.94
CA SER A 309 -1.62 19.64 -12.39
C SER A 309 -0.58 20.72 -12.73
N CYS A 310 -0.40 21.02 -14.03
CA CYS A 310 0.42 22.14 -14.46
C CYS A 310 -0.11 23.50 -13.95
N THR A 311 -1.40 23.60 -13.61
CA THR A 311 -2.06 24.88 -13.28
C THR A 311 -2.84 24.87 -11.96
N GLU A 312 -3.15 23.69 -11.40
CA GLU A 312 -3.90 23.56 -10.15
C GLU A 312 -3.06 22.86 -9.07
N ASP A 313 -3.10 23.40 -7.85
CA ASP A 313 -2.54 22.76 -6.66
C ASP A 313 -3.30 21.46 -6.35
N GLY A 314 -2.57 20.47 -5.85
CA GLY A 314 -3.07 19.23 -5.29
C GLY A 314 -3.03 19.26 -3.76
N TYR A 315 -3.49 18.19 -3.13
CA TYR A 315 -3.37 18.02 -1.68
C TYR A 315 -3.27 16.56 -1.29
N VAL A 316 -2.75 16.32 -0.08
CA VAL A 316 -2.84 15.05 0.63
C VAL A 316 -3.49 15.31 1.97
N LYS A 317 -4.59 14.62 2.26
CA LYS A 317 -5.20 14.62 3.59
C LYS A 317 -4.59 13.48 4.41
N LEU A 318 -3.96 13.86 5.51
CA LEU A 318 -3.34 12.97 6.47
C LEU A 318 -4.21 12.83 7.71
N LYS A 319 -4.29 11.62 8.26
CA LYS A 319 -4.99 11.29 9.50
C LYS A 319 -4.08 10.51 10.45
N VAL A 320 -4.28 10.69 11.75
CA VAL A 320 -3.66 9.91 12.83
C VAL A 320 -4.72 9.41 13.77
N ASP A 321 -4.65 8.12 14.14
CA ASP A 321 -5.41 7.52 15.23
C ASP A 321 -4.44 7.05 16.32
N PHE A 322 -4.80 7.25 17.58
CA PHE A 322 -4.00 6.87 18.74
C PHE A 322 -4.52 5.57 19.37
N GLU A 323 -3.61 4.74 19.89
CA GLU A 323 -3.95 3.54 20.65
C GLU A 323 -4.51 3.90 22.03
N ASN A 324 -3.95 4.95 22.66
CA ASN A 324 -4.52 5.51 23.86
C ASN A 324 -5.82 6.23 23.51
N LYS A 325 -6.96 5.61 23.86
CA LYS A 325 -8.32 6.11 23.59
C LYS A 325 -8.61 7.49 24.18
N VAL A 326 -7.79 7.99 25.09
CA VAL A 326 -7.88 9.36 25.61
C VAL A 326 -7.51 10.39 24.54
N PHE A 327 -6.59 10.05 23.63
CA PHE A 327 -6.16 10.94 22.56
C PHE A 327 -7.09 10.81 21.34
N LYS A 328 -7.64 11.94 20.92
CA LYS A 328 -8.54 12.03 19.78
C LYS A 328 -7.75 12.03 18.47
N SER A 329 -8.31 11.38 17.45
CA SER A 329 -7.75 11.39 16.10
C SER A 329 -7.53 12.80 15.57
N GLN A 330 -6.45 12.99 14.80
CA GLN A 330 -6.07 14.29 14.21
C GLN A 330 -6.05 14.19 12.69
N GLU A 331 -6.39 15.28 12.00
CA GLU A 331 -6.37 15.39 10.54
C GLU A 331 -5.71 16.70 10.08
N THR A 332 -4.98 16.67 8.97
CA THR A 332 -4.40 17.86 8.32
C THR A 332 -4.30 17.70 6.81
N ASN A 333 -4.27 18.81 6.07
CA ASN A 333 -4.10 18.83 4.62
C ASN A 333 -2.72 19.40 4.26
N VAL A 334 -1.91 18.61 3.54
CA VAL A 334 -0.64 19.06 2.97
C VAL A 334 -0.90 19.48 1.53
N LEU A 335 -0.63 20.75 1.21
CA LEU A 335 -0.76 21.31 -0.14
C LEU A 335 0.43 20.91 -1.01
N ILE A 336 0.14 20.36 -2.19
CA ILE A 336 1.12 20.09 -3.25
C ILE A 336 0.99 21.20 -4.29
N LYS A 337 2.00 22.07 -4.42
CA LYS A 337 1.95 23.18 -5.37
C LYS A 337 2.00 22.71 -6.82
N ALA A 338 1.23 23.32 -7.70
CA ALA A 338 1.28 23.05 -9.15
C ALA A 338 2.72 23.10 -9.67
N HIS A 339 3.12 22.12 -10.48
CA HIS A 339 4.50 21.98 -10.95
C HIS A 339 4.90 23.01 -12.04
N GLY A 340 3.95 23.77 -12.57
CA GLY A 340 4.18 24.68 -13.70
C GLY A 340 4.36 23.94 -15.04
N HIS A 341 4.79 24.67 -16.08
CA HIS A 341 5.07 24.09 -17.40
C HIS A 341 6.57 23.81 -17.55
N ASP A 342 6.92 22.55 -17.77
CA ASP A 342 8.28 22.13 -18.12
C ASP A 342 8.45 22.21 -19.65
N GLU A 343 9.17 23.23 -20.12
CA GLU A 343 9.25 23.59 -21.54
C GLU A 343 10.37 22.85 -22.27
N VAL A 344 10.04 22.20 -23.38
CA VAL A 344 11.00 21.66 -24.34
C VAL A 344 10.90 22.38 -25.66
N VAL A 345 12.09 22.60 -26.23
CA VAL A 345 12.31 23.24 -27.51
C VAL A 345 11.78 22.38 -28.67
N ILE A 346 10.95 22.98 -29.52
CA ILE A 346 10.62 22.51 -30.85
C ILE A 346 11.67 23.10 -31.78
N HIS A 347 12.57 22.26 -32.31
CA HIS A 347 13.68 22.72 -33.15
C HIS A 347 13.20 23.37 -34.45
N SER A 348 13.95 24.39 -34.89
CA SER A 348 13.72 25.06 -36.16
C SER A 348 13.97 24.13 -37.36
N ILE A 349 13.23 24.36 -38.44
CA ILE A 349 13.41 23.71 -39.73
C ILE A 349 13.81 24.79 -40.71
N ASP A 350 14.97 24.66 -41.36
CA ASP A 350 15.42 25.66 -42.34
C ASP A 350 14.55 25.62 -43.61
N PRO A 351 14.22 26.78 -44.21
CA PRO A 351 13.50 26.82 -45.48
C PRO A 351 14.37 26.30 -46.63
N THR A 352 13.75 25.67 -47.62
CA THR A 352 14.40 25.21 -48.85
C THR A 352 13.93 26.05 -50.05
N CYS A 353 14.37 25.72 -51.27
CA CYS A 353 13.93 26.45 -52.47
C CYS A 353 12.40 26.37 -52.68
N LEU A 354 11.78 25.25 -52.30
CA LEU A 354 10.35 24.96 -52.55
C LEU A 354 9.50 24.95 -51.26
N ASN A 355 10.04 24.47 -50.14
CA ASN A 355 9.30 24.35 -48.88
C ASN A 355 9.69 25.45 -47.90
N SER A 356 8.69 26.04 -47.24
CA SER A 356 8.88 26.92 -46.09
C SER A 356 9.52 26.17 -44.92
N GLY A 357 10.33 26.88 -44.14
CA GLY A 357 10.87 26.42 -42.86
C GLY A 357 10.02 26.91 -41.68
N SER A 358 10.51 26.72 -40.46
CA SER A 358 9.93 27.26 -39.23
C SER A 358 11.00 27.63 -38.21
N THR A 359 10.74 28.66 -37.41
CA THR A 359 11.61 29.04 -36.28
C THR A 359 11.48 28.04 -35.13
N GLU A 360 12.28 28.23 -34.08
CA GLU A 360 12.14 27.49 -32.83
C GLU A 360 10.80 27.84 -32.14
N GLY A 361 10.19 26.87 -31.47
CA GLY A 361 9.05 27.06 -30.57
C GLY A 361 9.22 26.25 -29.28
N LYS A 362 8.22 26.23 -28.40
CA LYS A 362 8.27 25.48 -27.13
C LYS A 362 6.97 24.78 -26.83
N ARG A 363 7.07 23.58 -26.26
CA ARG A 363 5.94 22.81 -25.75
C ARG A 363 6.20 22.27 -24.35
N CYS A 364 5.16 22.17 -23.55
CA CYS A 364 5.26 21.55 -22.25
C CYS A 364 5.36 20.03 -22.39
N LEU A 365 6.35 19.39 -21.76
CA LEU A 365 6.49 17.92 -21.72
C LEU A 365 5.32 17.22 -21.02
N ILE A 366 4.79 17.87 -19.97
CA ILE A 366 3.84 17.26 -19.05
C ILE A 366 2.42 17.28 -19.65
N CYS A 367 1.95 18.43 -20.14
CA CYS A 367 0.60 18.58 -20.69
C CYS A 367 0.55 18.70 -22.22
N SER A 368 1.70 18.61 -22.90
CA SER A 368 1.83 18.69 -24.36
C SER A 368 1.36 20.00 -25.02
N ARG A 369 0.90 20.98 -24.24
CA ARG A 369 0.48 22.30 -24.72
C ARG A 369 1.68 23.06 -25.28
N ILE A 370 1.53 23.64 -26.48
CA ILE A 370 2.50 24.57 -27.05
C ILE A 370 2.43 25.87 -26.24
N THR A 371 3.55 26.24 -25.61
CA THR A 371 3.66 27.47 -24.82
C THR A 371 4.19 28.63 -25.66
N GLU A 372 4.96 28.33 -26.71
CA GLU A 372 5.47 29.28 -27.70
C GLU A 372 5.38 28.67 -29.10
N ASN A 373 4.60 29.29 -30.00
CA ASN A 373 4.38 28.73 -31.34
C ASN A 373 5.59 29.01 -32.26
N PRO A 374 6.06 28.01 -33.03
CA PRO A 374 6.98 28.24 -34.15
C PRO A 374 6.36 29.17 -35.20
N GLU A 375 7.13 30.13 -35.72
CA GLU A 375 6.74 30.97 -36.84
C GLU A 375 7.19 30.37 -38.18
N VAL A 376 6.39 30.52 -39.23
CA VAL A 376 6.71 29.98 -40.56
C VAL A 376 7.70 30.90 -41.29
N ILE A 377 8.82 30.34 -41.77
CA ILE A 377 9.80 31.04 -42.61
C ILE A 377 9.48 30.71 -44.08
N PRO A 378 9.18 31.69 -44.94
CA PRO A 378 8.86 31.42 -46.35
C PRO A 378 9.97 30.68 -47.10
N ALA A 379 9.60 29.94 -48.16
CA ALA A 379 10.57 29.25 -49.02
C ALA A 379 11.53 30.25 -49.68
N LEU A 380 12.79 29.86 -49.87
CA LEU A 380 13.87 30.75 -50.31
C LEU A 380 13.79 31.14 -51.80
N GLY A 381 13.04 30.38 -52.60
CA GLY A 381 13.01 30.49 -54.07
C GLY A 381 14.32 30.05 -54.74
N HIS A 382 14.28 29.90 -56.06
CA HIS A 382 15.45 29.51 -56.84
C HIS A 382 16.40 30.69 -57.11
N ASP A 383 17.70 30.42 -56.99
CA ASP A 383 18.79 31.38 -57.22
C ASP A 383 19.47 31.10 -58.55
N VAL A 384 19.11 31.86 -59.58
CA VAL A 384 19.38 31.52 -61.00
C VAL A 384 20.81 31.85 -61.42
N GLU A 385 21.51 30.87 -61.97
CA GLU A 385 22.80 31.00 -62.67
C GLU A 385 22.66 30.64 -64.14
N ILE A 386 23.27 31.45 -65.02
CA ILE A 386 23.28 31.21 -66.47
C ILE A 386 24.53 30.42 -66.86
N ILE A 387 24.34 29.30 -67.54
CA ILE A 387 25.37 28.47 -68.17
C ILE A 387 25.44 28.85 -69.65
N LYS A 388 26.61 29.28 -70.14
CA LYS A 388 26.75 29.70 -71.54
C LYS A 388 26.92 28.53 -72.52
N GLY A 389 26.33 28.66 -73.70
CA GLY A 389 26.46 27.75 -74.83
C GLY A 389 27.52 28.17 -75.86
N TYR A 390 27.61 27.44 -76.98
CA TYR A 390 28.57 27.63 -78.09
C TYR A 390 27.99 27.18 -79.45
N GLU A 391 28.55 27.63 -80.58
CA GLU A 391 27.97 27.40 -81.92
C GLU A 391 28.31 26.03 -82.55
N ALA A 392 27.49 25.59 -83.52
CA ALA A 392 27.59 24.28 -84.19
C ALA A 392 28.59 24.28 -85.36
N THR A 393 29.22 23.12 -85.63
CA THR A 393 30.16 22.87 -86.73
C THR A 393 29.62 21.83 -87.73
N CYS A 394 30.43 21.36 -88.69
CA CYS A 394 30.01 20.36 -89.68
C CYS A 394 29.91 18.92 -89.13
N LEU A 395 30.44 18.65 -87.93
CA LEU A 395 30.45 17.32 -87.29
C LEU A 395 29.92 17.33 -85.85
N GLU A 396 29.93 18.48 -85.17
CA GLU A 396 29.50 18.61 -83.78
C GLU A 396 28.45 19.70 -83.64
N ASP A 397 27.39 19.40 -82.90
CA ASP A 397 26.33 20.34 -82.57
C ASP A 397 26.86 21.47 -81.66
N GLY A 398 26.21 22.63 -81.71
CA GLY A 398 26.36 23.70 -80.73
C GLY A 398 25.35 23.55 -79.59
N LEU A 399 25.45 24.37 -78.55
CA LEU A 399 24.49 24.45 -77.45
C LEU A 399 24.04 25.90 -77.23
N SER A 400 22.78 26.09 -76.87
CA SER A 400 22.28 27.39 -76.38
C SER A 400 22.70 27.65 -74.92
N ASP A 401 22.56 28.87 -74.43
CA ASP A 401 22.65 29.16 -72.99
C ASP A 401 21.54 28.41 -72.22
N GLY A 402 21.80 28.08 -70.95
CA GLY A 402 20.87 27.42 -70.02
C GLY A 402 20.88 28.08 -68.64
N GLN A 403 20.01 27.65 -67.73
CA GLN A 403 19.90 28.21 -66.37
C GLN A 403 19.76 27.11 -65.32
N ILE A 404 20.48 27.24 -64.20
CA ILE A 404 20.46 26.31 -63.06
C ILE A 404 20.31 27.09 -61.75
N CYS A 405 19.65 26.51 -60.75
CA CYS A 405 19.60 27.09 -59.41
C CYS A 405 20.87 26.75 -58.64
N LYS A 406 21.62 27.75 -58.12
CA LYS A 406 22.84 27.53 -57.31
C LYS A 406 22.59 26.82 -55.98
N ARG A 407 21.36 26.92 -55.46
CA ARG A 407 21.01 26.40 -54.13
C ARG A 407 20.61 24.93 -54.14
N CYS A 408 19.85 24.50 -55.14
CA CYS A 408 19.34 23.12 -55.24
C CYS A 408 19.83 22.37 -56.48
N ASN A 409 20.65 23.00 -57.33
CA ASN A 409 21.14 22.46 -58.60
C ASN A 409 20.03 22.03 -59.59
N GLU A 410 18.81 22.49 -59.38
CA GLU A 410 17.71 22.25 -60.31
C GLU A 410 17.90 23.06 -61.60
N ILE A 411 17.77 22.40 -62.75
CA ILE A 411 17.90 23.04 -64.05
C ILE A 411 16.59 23.77 -64.36
N LEU A 412 16.64 25.11 -64.32
CA LEU A 412 15.49 25.99 -64.53
C LEU A 412 15.21 26.20 -66.02
N VAL A 413 16.26 26.22 -66.84
CA VAL A 413 16.17 26.25 -68.31
C VAL A 413 17.24 25.33 -68.88
N LYS A 414 16.82 24.30 -69.63
CA LYS A 414 17.76 23.37 -70.26
C LYS A 414 18.43 24.01 -71.48
N GLN A 415 19.72 23.74 -71.66
CA GLN A 415 20.43 24.06 -72.91
C GLN A 415 19.85 23.20 -74.04
N ASN A 416 19.61 23.79 -75.20
CA ASN A 416 19.14 23.08 -76.38
C ASN A 416 20.28 22.91 -77.39
N ILE A 417 20.23 21.80 -78.10
CA ILE A 417 21.18 21.43 -79.15
C ILE A 417 20.90 22.27 -80.41
N ILE A 418 21.96 22.84 -80.98
CA ILE A 418 21.95 23.53 -82.27
C ILE A 418 22.63 22.58 -83.27
N GLU A 419 21.88 22.00 -84.20
CA GLU A 419 22.35 20.87 -85.03
C GLU A 419 23.52 21.21 -85.97
N ALA A 420 24.43 20.25 -86.13
CA ALA A 420 25.56 20.27 -87.04
C ALA A 420 25.13 20.24 -88.51
N HIS A 421 25.94 20.82 -89.40
CA HIS A 421 25.54 21.11 -90.79
C HIS A 421 25.48 19.87 -91.74
N GLY A 422 25.92 18.67 -91.32
CA GLY A 422 25.68 17.36 -92.00
C GLY A 422 26.66 16.90 -93.13
N HIS A 423 26.49 15.65 -93.61
CA HIS A 423 27.31 14.94 -94.61
C HIS A 423 26.46 14.08 -95.61
N GLU A 424 26.90 13.85 -96.86
CA GLU A 424 26.19 13.10 -97.94
C GLU A 424 26.79 11.69 -98.23
N PHE A 425 26.02 10.57 -98.13
CA PHE A 425 26.52 9.16 -98.14
C PHE A 425 25.74 8.12 -99.01
N VAL A 426 26.37 6.98 -99.40
CA VAL A 426 25.77 5.80 -100.14
C VAL A 426 25.84 4.47 -99.34
N THR A 427 24.87 3.50 -99.42
CA THR A 427 24.51 2.49 -98.32
C THR A 427 24.31 0.97 -98.68
N PHE A 428 24.55 0.01 -97.73
CA PHE A 428 24.24 -1.48 -97.74
C PHE A 428 23.81 -2.08 -96.35
N THR A 429 22.93 -3.13 -96.21
CA THR A 429 22.23 -3.53 -94.90
C THR A 429 22.00 -5.05 -94.56
N LYS A 430 21.99 -5.43 -93.24
CA LYS A 430 21.52 -6.69 -92.56
C LYS A 430 20.79 -6.41 -91.19
N ASP A 431 19.67 -7.07 -90.84
CA ASP A 431 18.77 -6.70 -89.70
C ASP A 431 19.06 -7.26 -88.28
N SER A 432 18.46 -6.67 -87.21
CA SER A 432 18.65 -6.96 -85.75
C SER A 432 17.40 -7.45 -84.95
N SER A 433 17.59 -8.00 -83.73
CA SER A 433 16.56 -8.48 -82.77
C SER A 433 16.73 -7.90 -81.34
N CYS A 434 15.82 -8.14 -80.38
CA CYS A 434 15.95 -7.63 -78.99
C CYS A 434 17.02 -8.35 -78.14
N THR A 435 17.66 -9.40 -78.66
CA THR A 435 18.75 -10.12 -77.99
C THR A 435 20.04 -10.21 -78.82
N GLU A 436 20.03 -9.92 -80.13
CA GLU A 436 21.22 -9.90 -81.03
C GLU A 436 21.19 -8.75 -82.06
N GLU A 437 22.36 -8.22 -82.43
CA GLU A 437 22.52 -7.02 -83.30
C GLU A 437 22.65 -7.34 -84.81
N GLY A 438 22.18 -6.42 -85.67
CA GLY A 438 22.37 -6.38 -87.15
C GLY A 438 23.37 -5.29 -87.57
N TYR A 439 23.52 -4.92 -88.86
CA TYR A 439 24.31 -3.75 -89.30
C TYR A 439 24.04 -3.22 -90.73
N ILE A 440 24.27 -1.92 -90.95
CA ILE A 440 24.27 -1.14 -92.20
C ILE A 440 25.64 -0.49 -92.41
N GLN A 441 26.15 -0.38 -93.64
CA GLN A 441 27.39 0.32 -93.96
C GLN A 441 27.17 1.41 -95.01
N LYS A 442 27.69 2.63 -94.76
CA LYS A 442 27.62 3.85 -95.58
C LYS A 442 28.99 4.51 -95.80
N THR A 443 29.17 5.30 -96.86
CA THR A 443 30.41 6.07 -97.09
C THR A 443 30.13 7.44 -97.72
N CYS A 444 30.73 8.52 -97.17
CA CYS A 444 30.47 9.92 -97.55
C CYS A 444 31.46 10.41 -98.59
N GLU A 445 30.93 11.11 -99.59
CA GLU A 445 31.70 11.52 -100.74
C GLU A 445 32.56 12.77 -100.50
N ILE A 446 32.17 13.65 -99.56
CA ILE A 446 32.78 14.97 -99.31
C ILE A 446 33.98 14.89 -98.35
N CYS A 447 33.82 14.31 -97.16
CA CYS A 447 34.90 14.21 -96.16
C CYS A 447 35.58 12.82 -96.12
N LYS A 448 35.22 11.93 -97.06
CA LYS A 448 35.73 10.55 -97.21
C LYS A 448 35.58 9.65 -95.97
N TYR A 449 34.69 10.03 -95.06
CA TYR A 449 34.35 9.26 -93.87
C TYR A 449 33.53 7.99 -94.25
N VAL A 450 33.97 6.82 -93.78
CA VAL A 450 33.28 5.54 -93.93
C VAL A 450 32.57 5.23 -92.62
N GLU A 451 31.29 4.92 -92.70
CA GLU A 451 30.44 4.69 -91.54
C GLU A 451 29.87 3.27 -91.58
N LYS A 452 30.27 2.44 -90.62
CA LYS A 452 29.73 1.09 -90.47
C LYS A 452 28.88 1.09 -89.21
N GLN A 453 27.57 1.07 -89.39
CA GLN A 453 26.58 1.22 -88.34
C GLN A 453 26.01 -0.15 -87.97
N GLN A 454 26.38 -0.68 -86.81
CA GLN A 454 25.64 -1.81 -86.25
C GLN A 454 24.20 -1.37 -85.96
N ILE A 455 23.24 -2.18 -86.41
CA ILE A 455 21.85 -2.03 -86.01
C ILE A 455 21.77 -2.67 -84.63
N ALA A 456 21.73 -1.81 -83.62
CA ALA A 456 21.61 -2.20 -82.23
C ALA A 456 20.37 -3.08 -82.00
N LYS A 457 20.36 -3.79 -80.87
CA LYS A 457 19.20 -4.55 -80.44
C LYS A 457 18.00 -3.61 -80.32
N LYS A 458 16.81 -4.10 -80.67
CA LYS A 458 15.59 -3.31 -80.46
C LYS A 458 15.38 -3.07 -78.95
N ASP A 459 15.01 -1.86 -78.58
CA ASP A 459 14.81 -1.44 -77.19
C ASP A 459 13.73 -2.25 -76.46
N HIS A 460 13.86 -2.30 -75.13
CA HIS A 460 12.82 -2.81 -74.25
C HIS A 460 11.61 -1.88 -74.29
N GLU A 461 10.47 -2.43 -74.71
CA GLU A 461 9.20 -1.71 -74.72
C GLU A 461 8.58 -1.77 -73.33
N ILE A 462 8.80 -0.71 -72.56
CA ILE A 462 8.33 -0.57 -71.17
C ILE A 462 6.83 -0.27 -71.16
N VAL A 463 6.08 -1.08 -70.43
CA VAL A 463 4.66 -0.94 -70.18
C VAL A 463 4.45 -0.66 -68.71
N VAL A 464 3.63 0.36 -68.41
CA VAL A 464 3.12 0.66 -67.07
C VAL A 464 1.73 0.07 -66.99
N GLU A 465 1.57 -0.96 -66.18
CA GLU A 465 0.28 -1.50 -65.78
C GLU A 465 -0.18 -0.72 -64.56
N LYS A 466 -1.21 0.11 -64.74
CA LYS A 466 -1.72 0.95 -63.64
C LYS A 466 -2.33 0.08 -62.56
N GLY A 467 -1.93 0.35 -61.32
CA GLY A 467 -2.49 -0.27 -60.14
C GLY A 467 -3.92 0.20 -59.90
N GLU A 468 -4.65 -0.56 -59.08
CA GLU A 468 -6.06 -0.28 -58.81
C GLU A 468 -6.18 0.79 -57.72
N GLU A 469 -7.01 1.82 -57.99
CA GLU A 469 -7.30 2.84 -56.99
C GLU A 469 -7.97 2.22 -55.76
N ILE A 470 -7.64 2.73 -54.58
CA ILE A 470 -8.21 2.26 -53.32
C ILE A 470 -9.73 2.50 -53.28
N THR A 471 -10.50 1.48 -52.90
CA THR A 471 -11.97 1.58 -52.80
C THR A 471 -12.46 1.17 -51.41
N CYS A 472 -13.72 1.46 -51.10
CA CYS A 472 -14.32 1.11 -49.81
C CYS A 472 -14.36 -0.40 -49.54
N GLU A 473 -14.32 -1.25 -50.57
CA GLU A 473 -14.48 -2.70 -50.46
C GLU A 473 -13.18 -3.48 -50.67
N HIS A 474 -12.19 -2.89 -51.36
CA HIS A 474 -10.93 -3.54 -51.73
C HIS A 474 -9.72 -2.63 -51.48
N ASN A 475 -8.61 -3.23 -51.01
CA ASN A 475 -7.31 -2.56 -50.94
C ASN A 475 -6.87 -2.14 -52.35
N GLY A 476 -6.21 -0.99 -52.46
CA GLY A 476 -5.64 -0.54 -53.74
C GLY A 476 -4.27 -1.17 -54.00
N THR A 477 -3.75 -0.99 -55.21
CA THR A 477 -2.37 -1.39 -55.57
C THR A 477 -1.65 -0.26 -56.29
N THR A 478 -0.32 -0.19 -56.14
CA THR A 478 0.54 0.74 -56.89
C THR A 478 0.88 0.20 -58.28
N ASP A 479 1.22 1.08 -59.23
CA ASP A 479 1.54 0.70 -60.61
C ASP A 479 2.71 -0.31 -60.71
N LYS A 480 2.59 -1.28 -61.63
CA LYS A 480 3.64 -2.22 -62.03
C LYS A 480 4.28 -1.79 -63.35
N ILE A 481 5.61 -1.77 -63.41
CA ILE A 481 6.38 -1.35 -64.59
C ILE A 481 7.27 -2.51 -65.08
N TYR A 482 7.07 -2.93 -66.34
CA TYR A 482 7.83 -4.04 -66.94
C TYR A 482 7.92 -3.97 -68.47
N CYS A 483 8.90 -4.66 -69.06
CA CYS A 483 9.07 -4.77 -70.50
C CYS A 483 8.22 -5.91 -71.10
N LYS A 484 7.33 -5.59 -72.05
CA LYS A 484 6.40 -6.57 -72.66
C LYS A 484 7.08 -7.57 -73.60
N ASN A 485 8.21 -7.21 -74.21
CA ASN A 485 8.88 -8.05 -75.22
C ASN A 485 9.86 -9.08 -74.64
N CYS A 486 10.36 -8.88 -73.40
CA CYS A 486 11.31 -9.80 -72.77
C CYS A 486 10.96 -10.20 -71.32
N GLY A 487 9.96 -9.58 -70.69
CA GLY A 487 9.48 -9.92 -69.34
C GLY A 487 10.29 -9.33 -68.18
N TYR A 488 11.23 -8.42 -68.43
CA TYR A 488 12.00 -7.73 -67.39
C TYR A 488 11.09 -6.80 -66.55
N ILE A 489 11.03 -6.98 -65.23
CA ILE A 489 10.19 -6.21 -64.28
C ILE A 489 11.07 -5.21 -63.52
N GLU A 490 10.70 -3.93 -63.56
CA GLU A 490 11.42 -2.82 -62.88
C GLU A 490 10.75 -2.42 -61.56
N GLN A 491 9.42 -2.51 -61.47
CA GLN A 491 8.65 -2.24 -60.26
C GLN A 491 7.39 -3.13 -60.23
N ASP A 492 7.05 -3.77 -59.10
CA ASP A 492 5.86 -4.62 -58.94
C ASP A 492 4.79 -3.95 -58.05
N HIS A 493 3.56 -4.48 -58.05
CA HIS A 493 2.45 -3.94 -57.26
C HIS A 493 2.71 -4.04 -55.74
N GLU A 494 2.42 -2.97 -54.99
CA GLU A 494 2.35 -2.96 -53.51
C GLU A 494 0.92 -2.66 -53.01
N VAL A 495 0.51 -3.27 -51.90
CA VAL A 495 -0.88 -3.20 -51.39
C VAL A 495 -1.09 -1.95 -50.51
N ILE A 496 -2.12 -1.17 -50.81
CA ILE A 496 -2.56 0.00 -50.05
C ILE A 496 -3.82 -0.37 -49.24
N GLU A 497 -3.69 -0.49 -47.92
CA GLU A 497 -4.80 -0.89 -47.04
C GLU A 497 -5.91 0.18 -46.92
N ASN A 498 -7.16 -0.24 -47.09
CA ASN A 498 -8.33 0.64 -47.16
C ASN A 498 -8.93 1.07 -45.80
N LYS A 499 -8.32 0.68 -44.68
CA LYS A 499 -8.74 1.02 -43.30
C LYS A 499 -7.57 1.57 -42.48
N ASP A 500 -7.89 2.35 -41.45
CA ASP A 500 -6.93 2.80 -40.42
C ASP A 500 -6.94 1.92 -39.16
N GLU A 501 -6.09 2.25 -38.18
CA GLU A 501 -5.91 1.50 -36.93
C GLU A 501 -7.15 1.49 -36.01
N HIS A 502 -8.12 2.39 -36.27
CA HIS A 502 -9.41 2.47 -35.58
C HIS A 502 -10.55 1.85 -36.41
N GLY A 503 -10.22 1.28 -37.58
CA GLY A 503 -11.13 0.60 -38.49
C GLY A 503 -12.08 1.50 -39.27
N ILE A 504 -11.72 2.78 -39.41
CA ILE A 504 -12.42 3.76 -40.23
C ILE A 504 -11.92 3.61 -41.67
N CYS A 505 -12.84 3.61 -42.64
CA CYS A 505 -12.46 3.53 -44.06
C CYS A 505 -11.78 4.85 -44.49
N LYS A 506 -10.53 4.76 -44.97
CA LYS A 506 -9.71 5.92 -45.38
C LYS A 506 -10.29 6.69 -46.58
N VAL A 507 -11.21 6.10 -47.33
CA VAL A 507 -11.81 6.70 -48.53
C VAL A 507 -13.12 7.43 -48.22
N CYS A 508 -13.98 6.86 -47.37
CA CYS A 508 -15.32 7.41 -47.12
C CYS A 508 -15.56 7.94 -45.69
N GLN A 509 -14.58 7.80 -44.80
CA GLN A 509 -14.62 8.26 -43.39
C GLN A 509 -15.85 7.78 -42.58
N LYS A 510 -16.50 6.68 -42.98
CA LYS A 510 -17.56 6.07 -42.18
C LYS A 510 -16.98 5.27 -41.00
N GLU A 511 -17.48 5.55 -39.80
CA GLU A 511 -17.41 4.69 -38.62
C GLU A 511 -18.12 3.36 -38.88
N TYR A 512 -17.82 2.33 -38.08
CA TYR A 512 -18.43 0.99 -38.06
C TYR A 512 -19.94 0.96 -37.73
N LEU A 513 -20.72 1.89 -38.27
CA LEU A 513 -22.19 1.95 -38.19
C LEU A 513 -22.90 1.29 -39.37
N ASP A 514 -22.17 0.92 -40.44
CA ASP A 514 -22.69 0.13 -41.57
C ASP A 514 -22.10 -1.29 -41.61
N ILE A 515 -21.85 -1.89 -40.45
CA ILE A 515 -21.71 -3.35 -40.40
C ILE A 515 -23.12 -3.93 -40.47
N ASP A 516 -23.37 -4.86 -41.40
CA ASP A 516 -24.56 -5.72 -41.40
C ASP A 516 -24.52 -6.62 -40.16
N TRP A 517 -24.88 -6.05 -39.02
CA TRP A 517 -25.00 -6.75 -37.77
C TRP A 517 -26.12 -7.77 -37.90
N ILE A 518 -25.80 -9.03 -37.67
CA ILE A 518 -26.84 -10.02 -37.45
C ILE A 518 -27.32 -9.79 -36.02
N GLU A 519 -28.49 -9.15 -35.91
CA GLU A 519 -29.17 -8.95 -34.64
C GLU A 519 -29.65 -10.30 -34.10
N ILE A 520 -29.27 -10.61 -32.86
CA ILE A 520 -29.64 -11.84 -32.18
C ILE A 520 -30.74 -11.53 -31.17
N GLU A 521 -31.99 -11.81 -31.56
CA GLU A 521 -33.12 -11.90 -30.64
C GLU A 521 -33.34 -13.36 -30.21
N LEU A 522 -33.38 -13.63 -28.90
CA LEU A 522 -33.73 -14.95 -28.38
C LEU A 522 -35.22 -15.04 -28.01
N PRO A 523 -35.91 -16.16 -28.33
CA PRO A 523 -37.35 -16.29 -28.06
C PRO A 523 -37.78 -16.45 -26.59
N SER A 524 -36.89 -16.57 -25.59
CA SER A 524 -37.26 -16.63 -24.15
C SER A 524 -36.06 -16.74 -23.19
N LYS A 525 -36.29 -16.41 -21.91
CA LYS A 525 -35.33 -16.30 -20.77
C LYS A 525 -34.48 -17.55 -20.43
N THR A 526 -34.66 -18.72 -21.04
CA THR A 526 -33.77 -19.88 -20.80
C THR A 526 -33.65 -20.75 -22.04
N SER A 527 -32.63 -20.49 -22.87
CA SER A 527 -32.42 -21.17 -24.16
C SER A 527 -31.54 -22.43 -24.03
N LYS A 528 -31.71 -23.41 -24.93
CA LYS A 528 -30.81 -24.58 -24.99
C LYS A 528 -29.45 -24.18 -25.57
N ILE A 529 -28.38 -24.82 -25.11
CA ILE A 529 -27.01 -24.49 -25.54
C ILE A 529 -26.78 -24.72 -27.04
N GLU A 530 -27.48 -25.68 -27.64
CA GLU A 530 -27.41 -25.96 -29.08
C GLU A 530 -27.94 -24.80 -29.91
N ASP A 531 -29.02 -24.15 -29.47
CA ASP A 531 -29.63 -23.01 -30.16
C ASP A 531 -28.72 -21.77 -30.05
N VAL A 532 -28.15 -21.54 -28.86
CA VAL A 532 -27.18 -20.46 -28.63
C VAL A 532 -25.91 -20.69 -29.46
N ASN A 533 -25.35 -21.90 -29.48
CA ASN A 533 -24.20 -22.25 -30.32
C ASN A 533 -24.50 -22.05 -31.81
N ALA A 534 -25.70 -22.42 -32.28
CA ALA A 534 -26.08 -22.23 -33.67
C ALA A 534 -26.13 -20.74 -34.06
N LEU A 535 -26.65 -19.87 -33.18
CA LEU A 535 -26.68 -18.43 -33.39
C LEU A 535 -25.27 -17.83 -33.45
N PHE A 536 -24.44 -18.14 -32.44
CA PHE A 536 -23.07 -17.65 -32.39
C PHE A 536 -22.19 -18.21 -33.50
N ASN A 537 -22.61 -19.27 -34.23
CA ASN A 537 -21.89 -19.79 -35.39
C ASN A 537 -22.39 -19.27 -36.75
N LYS A 538 -23.50 -18.50 -36.84
CA LYS A 538 -24.12 -18.08 -38.11
C LYS A 538 -23.50 -16.88 -38.86
N GLY A 539 -22.70 -16.02 -38.24
CA GLY A 539 -22.06 -14.89 -38.95
C GLY A 539 -20.85 -14.26 -38.24
N LYS A 540 -20.13 -13.37 -38.96
CA LYS A 540 -18.86 -12.76 -38.48
C LYS A 540 -19.09 -11.56 -37.54
N TYR A 541 -20.22 -10.86 -37.67
CA TYR A 541 -20.57 -9.69 -36.85
C TYR A 541 -21.93 -9.88 -36.19
N LEU A 542 -21.92 -10.07 -34.87
CA LEU A 542 -23.11 -10.41 -34.10
C LEU A 542 -23.40 -9.32 -33.08
N LYS A 543 -24.64 -8.80 -33.07
CA LYS A 543 -25.09 -7.79 -32.12
C LYS A 543 -26.21 -8.34 -31.26
N LEU A 544 -26.02 -8.28 -29.94
CA LEU A 544 -27.08 -8.59 -29.00
C LEU A 544 -28.09 -7.44 -28.92
N THR A 545 -29.37 -7.78 -28.94
CA THR A 545 -30.49 -6.86 -28.68
C THR A 545 -31.18 -7.12 -27.35
N SER A 546 -30.82 -8.21 -26.67
CA SER A 546 -31.33 -8.61 -25.36
C SER A 546 -30.32 -9.46 -24.59
N ASP A 547 -30.50 -9.57 -23.27
CA ASP A 547 -29.73 -10.51 -22.44
C ASP A 547 -29.95 -11.97 -22.86
N ILE A 548 -28.89 -12.78 -22.76
CA ILE A 548 -28.93 -14.21 -23.05
C ILE A 548 -28.70 -14.98 -21.75
N GLU A 549 -29.68 -15.80 -21.37
CA GLU A 549 -29.58 -16.72 -20.24
C GLU A 549 -29.74 -18.17 -20.72
N PHE A 550 -28.81 -19.04 -20.28
CA PHE A 550 -28.89 -20.47 -20.58
C PHE A 550 -28.40 -21.33 -19.40
N ASN A 551 -28.97 -22.52 -19.32
CA ASN A 551 -28.68 -23.52 -18.29
C ASN A 551 -28.20 -24.80 -18.97
N SER A 552 -26.90 -25.08 -18.89
CA SER A 552 -26.28 -26.22 -19.56
C SER A 552 -25.00 -26.65 -18.88
N THR A 553 -24.74 -27.97 -18.85
CA THR A 553 -23.48 -28.57 -18.39
C THR A 553 -22.47 -28.80 -19.52
N LYS A 554 -22.79 -28.44 -20.78
CA LYS A 554 -21.88 -28.58 -21.94
C LYS A 554 -21.10 -27.28 -22.20
N ARG A 555 -19.84 -27.35 -22.62
CA ARG A 555 -19.08 -26.17 -23.04
C ARG A 555 -19.74 -25.44 -24.23
N MET A 556 -19.68 -24.11 -24.25
CA MET A 556 -20.09 -23.31 -25.42
C MET A 556 -18.89 -23.29 -26.37
N GLU A 557 -19.03 -23.79 -27.59
CA GLU A 557 -17.89 -23.92 -28.53
C GLU A 557 -17.94 -22.85 -29.60
N PHE A 558 -16.86 -22.07 -29.71
CA PHE A 558 -16.63 -21.13 -30.80
C PHE A 558 -15.56 -21.70 -31.72
N LYS A 559 -15.86 -21.78 -33.02
CA LYS A 559 -14.98 -22.40 -34.03
C LYS A 559 -14.59 -21.48 -35.19
N THR A 560 -15.04 -20.22 -35.18
CA THR A 560 -14.88 -19.27 -36.30
C THR A 560 -14.60 -17.87 -35.77
N ALA A 561 -13.90 -17.07 -36.55
CA ALA A 561 -13.54 -15.68 -36.22
C ALA A 561 -14.74 -14.74 -36.24
N LYS A 562 -14.92 -13.92 -35.19
CA LYS A 562 -16.10 -13.06 -35.01
C LYS A 562 -15.84 -11.82 -34.17
N VAL A 563 -16.61 -10.77 -34.45
CA VAL A 563 -16.83 -9.63 -33.55
C VAL A 563 -18.22 -9.78 -32.94
N ILE A 564 -18.28 -9.80 -31.62
CA ILE A 564 -19.50 -9.94 -30.83
C ILE A 564 -19.68 -8.65 -30.04
N ASN A 565 -20.63 -7.82 -30.46
CA ASN A 565 -21.03 -6.64 -29.72
C ASN A 565 -22.18 -7.01 -28.77
N LEU A 566 -21.89 -6.96 -27.48
CA LEU A 566 -22.86 -7.25 -26.45
C LEU A 566 -23.85 -6.07 -26.26
N ASN A 567 -23.53 -4.87 -26.77
CA ASN A 567 -24.40 -3.69 -26.75
C ASN A 567 -24.96 -3.36 -25.35
N GLY A 568 -24.17 -3.58 -24.30
CA GLY A 568 -24.55 -3.41 -22.90
C GLY A 568 -25.27 -4.62 -22.29
N HIS A 569 -25.66 -5.61 -23.09
CA HIS A 569 -26.34 -6.81 -22.64
C HIS A 569 -25.40 -7.84 -22.01
N THR A 570 -26.01 -8.79 -21.31
CA THR A 570 -25.32 -9.84 -20.58
C THR A 570 -25.51 -11.20 -21.25
N ILE A 571 -24.43 -11.94 -21.44
CA ILE A 571 -24.49 -13.40 -21.65
C ILE A 571 -24.21 -14.08 -20.32
N LYS A 572 -25.25 -14.68 -19.75
CA LYS A 572 -25.25 -15.28 -18.41
C LYS A 572 -25.49 -16.78 -18.46
N ARG A 573 -24.62 -17.52 -17.80
CA ARG A 573 -24.75 -18.97 -17.58
C ARG A 573 -25.18 -19.28 -16.14
N ILE A 574 -26.34 -19.92 -15.99
CA ILE A 574 -27.00 -20.10 -14.68
C ILE A 574 -26.46 -21.33 -13.91
N ASN A 575 -26.29 -22.48 -14.57
CA ASN A 575 -25.86 -23.74 -13.94
C ASN A 575 -24.74 -24.37 -14.77
N ALA A 576 -23.66 -24.82 -14.11
CA ALA A 576 -22.42 -25.25 -14.74
C ALA A 576 -21.81 -26.44 -13.96
N GLY A 577 -21.30 -27.46 -14.66
CA GLY A 577 -20.54 -28.58 -14.08
C GLY A 577 -19.02 -28.40 -14.26
N GLU A 578 -18.20 -29.37 -13.86
CA GLU A 578 -16.72 -29.25 -13.80
C GLU A 578 -15.99 -28.99 -15.15
N ASN A 579 -16.67 -28.95 -16.30
CA ASN A 579 -16.05 -28.71 -17.63
C ASN A 579 -16.78 -27.63 -18.46
N THR A 580 -17.24 -26.56 -17.81
CA THR A 580 -18.22 -25.63 -18.39
C THR A 580 -17.70 -24.21 -18.64
N SER A 581 -16.94 -23.99 -19.71
CA SER A 581 -16.50 -22.65 -20.11
C SER A 581 -17.12 -22.18 -21.44
N PHE A 582 -16.99 -20.88 -21.72
CA PHE A 582 -16.95 -20.35 -23.09
C PHE A 582 -15.60 -20.80 -23.68
N TYR A 583 -15.66 -21.80 -24.54
CA TYR A 583 -14.52 -22.57 -25.00
C TYR A 583 -14.16 -22.21 -26.44
N PHE A 584 -12.92 -21.77 -26.63
CA PHE A 584 -12.37 -21.33 -27.89
C PHE A 584 -11.18 -22.23 -28.22
N GLU A 585 -11.29 -23.02 -29.28
CA GLU A 585 -10.25 -23.98 -29.68
C GLU A 585 -9.95 -23.88 -31.17
N ASN A 586 -8.67 -23.63 -31.50
CA ASN A 586 -8.17 -23.52 -32.88
C ASN A 586 -8.92 -22.48 -33.73
N CYS A 587 -9.25 -21.33 -33.16
CA CYS A 587 -9.86 -20.24 -33.91
C CYS A 587 -8.82 -19.58 -34.83
N SER A 588 -9.11 -19.51 -36.14
CA SER A 588 -8.13 -19.06 -37.16
C SER A 588 -7.86 -17.56 -37.17
N GLU A 589 -8.80 -16.73 -36.72
CA GLU A 589 -8.61 -15.28 -36.55
C GLU A 589 -8.99 -14.84 -35.12
N GLU A 590 -8.71 -13.59 -34.77
CA GLU A 590 -9.03 -13.01 -33.46
C GLU A 590 -10.55 -12.89 -33.26
N ILE A 591 -11.01 -13.28 -32.07
CA ILE A 591 -12.40 -13.12 -31.65
C ILE A 591 -12.46 -11.92 -30.71
N VAL A 592 -13.31 -10.94 -31.05
CA VAL A 592 -13.41 -9.68 -30.33
C VAL A 592 -14.78 -9.57 -29.65
N PHE A 593 -14.79 -9.35 -28.34
CA PHE A 593 -15.98 -9.01 -27.57
C PHE A 593 -15.96 -7.52 -27.25
N LEU A 594 -17.07 -6.83 -27.54
CA LEU A 594 -17.24 -5.39 -27.33
C LEU A 594 -18.43 -5.13 -26.39
N ASN A 595 -18.27 -4.18 -25.47
CA ASN A 595 -19.36 -3.46 -24.79
C ASN A 595 -20.43 -4.35 -24.11
N GLY A 596 -20.16 -4.95 -22.94
CA GLY A 596 -21.20 -5.65 -22.16
C GLY A 596 -20.65 -6.61 -21.11
N THR A 597 -21.42 -7.64 -20.76
CA THR A 597 -21.07 -8.54 -19.64
C THR A 597 -21.09 -10.02 -20.02
N LEU A 598 -20.07 -10.77 -19.59
CA LEU A 598 -20.05 -12.23 -19.59
C LEU A 598 -20.06 -12.74 -18.14
N ALA A 599 -21.04 -13.55 -17.77
CA ALA A 599 -21.24 -14.02 -16.39
C ALA A 599 -21.39 -15.55 -16.29
N SER A 600 -20.76 -16.16 -15.27
CA SER A 600 -20.92 -17.60 -14.97
C SER A 600 -20.96 -17.89 -13.47
N TYR A 601 -21.84 -18.83 -13.05
CA TYR A 601 -22.17 -19.07 -11.64
C TYR A 601 -21.55 -20.32 -10.99
N VAL A 602 -21.17 -21.33 -11.78
CA VAL A 602 -20.74 -22.64 -11.24
C VAL A 602 -19.59 -23.29 -12.02
N SER A 603 -18.96 -22.55 -12.94
CA SER A 603 -17.92 -23.09 -13.82
C SER A 603 -16.51 -22.98 -13.22
N PRO A 604 -15.62 -23.95 -13.48
CA PRO A 604 -14.21 -23.83 -13.12
C PRO A 604 -13.49 -22.75 -13.92
N SER A 605 -13.98 -22.40 -15.12
CA SER A 605 -13.56 -21.19 -15.82
C SER A 605 -14.67 -20.51 -16.61
N ILE A 606 -14.63 -19.18 -16.72
CA ILE A 606 -15.56 -18.43 -17.59
C ILE A 606 -15.07 -18.59 -19.03
N ILE A 607 -13.86 -18.13 -19.31
CA ILE A 607 -13.23 -18.16 -20.63
C ILE A 607 -12.13 -19.22 -20.63
N HIS A 608 -12.12 -20.08 -21.65
CA HIS A 608 -11.02 -21.00 -21.91
C HIS A 608 -10.60 -20.90 -23.38
N ALA A 609 -9.44 -20.28 -23.61
CA ALA A 609 -8.79 -20.15 -24.91
C ALA A 609 -7.70 -21.20 -25.07
N LYS A 610 -7.72 -21.89 -26.21
CA LYS A 610 -6.73 -22.89 -26.60
C LYS A 610 -6.35 -22.69 -28.07
N ASN A 611 -5.09 -22.36 -28.34
CA ASN A 611 -4.61 -22.01 -29.68
C ASN A 611 -5.55 -21.02 -30.40
N SER A 612 -5.94 -19.95 -29.69
CA SER A 612 -6.92 -18.97 -30.16
C SER A 612 -6.55 -17.57 -29.67
N LYS A 613 -6.93 -16.53 -30.43
CA LYS A 613 -6.71 -15.12 -30.06
C LYS A 613 -8.03 -14.48 -29.64
N LEU A 614 -8.09 -13.91 -28.45
CA LEU A 614 -9.27 -13.26 -27.88
C LEU A 614 -8.95 -11.82 -27.48
N LYS A 615 -9.85 -10.89 -27.82
CA LYS A 615 -9.82 -9.50 -27.35
C LYS A 615 -11.13 -9.17 -26.64
N PHE A 616 -11.03 -8.64 -25.43
CA PHE A 616 -12.13 -8.10 -24.65
C PHE A 616 -11.94 -6.58 -24.54
N ASP A 617 -12.87 -5.81 -25.07
CA ASP A 617 -12.82 -4.34 -25.06
C ASP A 617 -14.12 -3.78 -24.47
N ASN A 618 -14.00 -3.08 -23.34
CA ASN A 618 -15.14 -2.62 -22.56
C ASN A 618 -16.10 -3.75 -22.15
N VAL A 619 -15.52 -4.86 -21.66
CA VAL A 619 -16.27 -6.05 -21.23
C VAL A 619 -16.07 -6.32 -19.75
N LYS A 620 -17.18 -6.62 -19.06
CA LYS A 620 -17.17 -7.06 -17.67
C LYS A 620 -17.24 -8.59 -17.60
N LEU A 621 -16.23 -9.23 -17.03
CA LEU A 621 -16.19 -10.66 -16.74
C LEU A 621 -16.56 -10.89 -15.27
N ILE A 622 -17.68 -11.55 -15.01
CA ILE A 622 -18.24 -11.74 -13.66
C ILE A 622 -18.31 -13.23 -13.30
N ARG A 623 -17.75 -13.60 -12.15
CA ARG A 623 -17.86 -14.95 -11.57
C ARG A 623 -18.65 -14.96 -10.26
N ASN A 624 -19.53 -15.94 -10.04
CA ASN A 624 -20.11 -16.19 -8.72
C ASN A 624 -19.15 -17.04 -7.84
N ALA A 625 -19.06 -16.72 -6.55
CA ALA A 625 -17.88 -16.93 -5.70
C ALA A 625 -17.90 -18.12 -4.72
N ASN A 626 -18.82 -19.07 -4.90
CA ASN A 626 -18.93 -20.21 -3.98
C ASN A 626 -17.91 -21.34 -4.23
N VAL A 627 -17.09 -21.27 -5.29
CA VAL A 627 -16.03 -22.26 -5.61
C VAL A 627 -14.77 -21.52 -6.10
N ILE A 628 -13.55 -21.98 -5.81
CA ILE A 628 -12.30 -21.41 -6.37
C ILE A 628 -12.21 -21.79 -7.86
N GLY A 629 -11.94 -20.82 -8.75
CA GLY A 629 -11.89 -21.07 -10.20
C GLY A 629 -11.25 -19.92 -10.98
N THR A 630 -10.91 -20.19 -12.25
CA THR A 630 -10.15 -19.30 -13.14
C THR A 630 -11.08 -18.54 -14.08
N CYS A 631 -11.21 -17.22 -13.96
CA CYS A 631 -12.04 -16.42 -14.86
C CYS A 631 -11.59 -16.55 -16.32
N VAL A 632 -10.30 -16.41 -16.58
CA VAL A 632 -9.72 -16.49 -17.92
C VAL A 632 -8.58 -17.49 -17.91
N LYS A 633 -8.72 -18.55 -18.71
CA LYS A 633 -7.68 -19.55 -18.93
C LYS A 633 -7.20 -19.50 -20.38
N ALA A 634 -5.93 -19.20 -20.60
CA ALA A 634 -5.30 -19.22 -21.92
C ALA A 634 -4.17 -20.25 -21.97
N GLU A 635 -4.19 -21.14 -22.96
CA GLU A 635 -3.18 -22.19 -23.11
C GLU A 635 -2.85 -22.47 -24.59
N LYS A 636 -1.68 -23.07 -24.83
CA LYS A 636 -1.20 -23.54 -26.15
C LYS A 636 -1.15 -22.43 -27.21
N ASN A 637 -0.23 -21.48 -27.09
CA ASN A 637 -0.05 -20.37 -28.03
C ASN A 637 -1.31 -19.48 -28.19
N SER A 638 -2.11 -19.35 -27.14
CA SER A 638 -3.27 -18.45 -27.16
C SER A 638 -2.82 -17.01 -26.92
N GLU A 639 -3.60 -16.04 -27.38
CA GLU A 639 -3.43 -14.62 -27.03
C GLU A 639 -4.71 -14.12 -26.39
N VAL A 640 -4.61 -13.46 -25.23
CA VAL A 640 -5.74 -12.79 -24.59
C VAL A 640 -5.39 -11.34 -24.32
N LYS A 641 -6.19 -10.43 -24.89
CA LYS A 641 -6.14 -8.99 -24.66
C LYS A 641 -7.34 -8.55 -23.84
N ILE A 642 -7.10 -7.84 -22.75
CA ILE A 642 -8.13 -7.29 -21.86
C ILE A 642 -7.93 -5.78 -21.84
N ILE A 643 -8.84 -5.05 -22.49
CA ILE A 643 -8.72 -3.61 -22.73
C ILE A 643 -9.98 -2.92 -22.20
N ASN A 644 -9.84 -1.80 -21.47
CA ASN A 644 -10.97 -1.05 -20.92
C ASN A 644 -11.95 -1.91 -20.09
N SER A 645 -11.48 -3.00 -19.51
CA SER A 645 -12.34 -4.11 -19.07
C SER A 645 -12.21 -4.38 -17.57
N ILE A 646 -13.19 -5.09 -17.01
CA ILE A 646 -13.24 -5.40 -15.58
C ILE A 646 -13.37 -6.90 -15.37
N ILE A 647 -12.49 -7.49 -14.57
CA ILE A 647 -12.64 -8.87 -14.08
C ILE A 647 -13.01 -8.82 -12.60
N THR A 648 -14.20 -9.32 -12.23
CA THR A 648 -14.70 -9.23 -10.85
C THR A 648 -15.53 -10.44 -10.42
N SER A 649 -15.84 -10.55 -9.12
CA SER A 649 -16.73 -11.56 -8.56
C SER A 649 -18.02 -10.94 -8.02
N GLU A 650 -19.15 -11.65 -8.05
CA GLU A 650 -20.44 -11.14 -7.53
C GLU A 650 -20.45 -10.95 -6.01
N SER A 651 -19.61 -11.68 -5.28
CA SER A 651 -19.60 -11.64 -3.81
C SER A 651 -18.55 -10.68 -3.23
N GLY A 652 -17.76 -10.00 -4.07
CA GLY A 652 -16.63 -9.17 -3.61
C GLY A 652 -15.49 -9.95 -2.94
N LEU A 653 -15.44 -11.29 -3.06
CA LEU A 653 -14.34 -12.10 -2.52
C LEU A 653 -13.26 -12.28 -3.61
N ASN A 654 -11.99 -12.05 -3.28
CA ASN A 654 -10.80 -12.24 -4.13
C ASN A 654 -10.49 -13.73 -4.37
N LYS A 655 -11.42 -14.44 -5.04
CA LYS A 655 -11.29 -15.87 -5.42
C LYS A 655 -11.19 -16.07 -6.94
N ASN A 656 -10.98 -15.01 -7.70
CA ASN A 656 -10.84 -15.10 -9.15
C ASN A 656 -9.36 -15.32 -9.49
N SER A 657 -9.10 -16.09 -10.53
CA SER A 657 -7.77 -16.13 -11.13
C SER A 657 -7.80 -15.91 -12.63
N LEU A 658 -6.73 -15.35 -13.16
CA LEU A 658 -6.41 -15.30 -14.58
C LEU A 658 -5.17 -16.17 -14.78
N SER A 659 -5.28 -17.21 -15.60
CA SER A 659 -4.20 -18.17 -15.83
C SER A 659 -3.81 -18.20 -17.29
N VAL A 660 -2.53 -18.01 -17.56
CA VAL A 660 -1.96 -17.98 -18.91
C VAL A 660 -0.75 -18.90 -18.92
N ASN A 661 -0.72 -19.87 -19.81
CA ASN A 661 0.32 -20.89 -19.84
C ASN A 661 0.65 -21.39 -21.26
N ASN A 662 1.66 -22.24 -21.37
CA ASN A 662 2.09 -22.91 -22.61
C ASN A 662 2.33 -21.93 -23.77
N ASN A 663 3.33 -21.05 -23.63
CA ASN A 663 3.78 -20.10 -24.68
C ASN A 663 2.67 -19.16 -25.20
N SER A 664 1.73 -18.80 -24.33
CA SER A 664 0.63 -17.89 -24.63
C SER A 664 1.01 -16.42 -24.34
N ARG A 665 0.18 -15.48 -24.78
CA ARG A 665 0.38 -14.03 -24.63
C ARG A 665 -0.78 -13.43 -23.85
N CYS A 666 -0.47 -12.56 -22.90
CA CYS A 666 -1.45 -11.82 -22.10
C CYS A 666 -1.11 -10.34 -22.13
N ILE A 667 -2.08 -9.53 -22.54
CA ILE A 667 -1.95 -8.07 -22.61
C ILE A 667 -3.14 -7.46 -21.87
N ILE A 668 -2.87 -6.60 -20.90
CA ILE A 668 -3.88 -5.93 -20.07
C ILE A 668 -3.66 -4.42 -20.18
N GLU A 669 -4.68 -3.69 -20.60
CA GLU A 669 -4.60 -2.26 -20.87
C GLU A 669 -5.83 -1.53 -20.30
N ASN A 670 -5.61 -0.42 -19.59
CA ASN A 670 -6.69 0.42 -19.03
C ASN A 670 -7.79 -0.39 -18.31
N SER A 671 -7.42 -1.38 -17.50
CA SER A 671 -8.35 -2.38 -16.98
C SER A 671 -8.23 -2.58 -15.47
N ASN A 672 -9.34 -2.98 -14.84
CA ASN A 672 -9.41 -3.27 -13.41
C ASN A 672 -9.59 -4.77 -13.17
N ILE A 673 -8.58 -5.40 -12.57
CA ILE A 673 -8.50 -6.85 -12.42
C ILE A 673 -8.56 -7.24 -10.95
N TYR A 674 -9.74 -7.70 -10.52
CA TYR A 674 -9.97 -8.28 -9.19
C TYR A 674 -9.77 -9.80 -9.24
N ALA A 675 -8.56 -10.23 -9.58
CA ALA A 675 -8.17 -11.62 -9.73
C ALA A 675 -6.67 -11.83 -9.50
N THR A 676 -6.29 -12.96 -8.91
CA THR A 676 -4.90 -13.43 -8.87
C THR A 676 -4.43 -13.76 -10.28
N ILE A 677 -3.31 -13.21 -10.72
CA ILE A 677 -2.75 -13.47 -12.04
C ILE A 677 -1.65 -14.54 -11.92
N LYS A 678 -1.73 -15.57 -12.76
CA LYS A 678 -0.72 -16.63 -12.84
C LYS A 678 -0.33 -16.90 -14.29
N VAL A 679 0.88 -16.48 -14.63
CA VAL A 679 1.49 -16.67 -15.95
C VAL A 679 2.63 -17.66 -15.82
N THR A 680 2.59 -18.79 -16.54
CA THR A 680 3.58 -19.89 -16.44
C THR A 680 4.06 -20.36 -17.81
N ASP A 681 5.11 -21.18 -17.84
CA ASP A 681 5.58 -21.88 -19.04
C ASP A 681 5.95 -20.92 -20.19
N ASP A 682 6.82 -19.96 -19.90
CA ASP A 682 7.38 -19.01 -20.86
C ASP A 682 6.30 -18.24 -21.64
N CYS A 683 5.43 -17.52 -20.93
CA CYS A 683 4.39 -16.72 -21.56
C CYS A 683 4.75 -15.23 -21.61
N TYR A 684 4.30 -14.51 -22.64
CA TYR A 684 4.46 -13.06 -22.69
C TYR A 684 3.42 -12.37 -21.80
N PHE A 685 3.85 -11.41 -20.98
CA PHE A 685 2.96 -10.64 -20.11
C PHE A 685 3.25 -9.14 -20.19
N GLU A 686 2.20 -8.38 -20.44
CA GLU A 686 2.23 -6.93 -20.50
C GLU A 686 1.00 -6.34 -19.81
N ALA A 687 1.24 -5.36 -18.95
CA ALA A 687 0.21 -4.59 -18.26
C ALA A 687 0.51 -3.09 -18.38
N ASN A 688 -0.44 -2.32 -18.92
CA ASN A 688 -0.35 -0.87 -19.07
C ASN A 688 -1.59 -0.20 -18.47
N ASP A 689 -1.41 0.92 -17.75
CA ASP A 689 -2.50 1.79 -17.25
C ASP A 689 -3.58 1.03 -16.44
N SER A 690 -3.19 -0.01 -15.69
CA SER A 690 -4.15 -0.98 -15.12
C SER A 690 -4.03 -1.14 -13.61
N GLN A 691 -5.13 -1.55 -12.98
CA GLN A 691 -5.21 -1.76 -11.53
C GLN A 691 -5.46 -3.24 -11.18
N PHE A 692 -4.78 -3.70 -10.15
CA PHE A 692 -4.79 -5.08 -9.67
C PHE A 692 -5.04 -5.12 -8.16
N ASP A 693 -5.95 -6.00 -7.72
CA ASP A 693 -6.36 -6.10 -6.30
C ASP A 693 -5.81 -7.36 -5.61
N SER A 694 -4.94 -8.12 -6.27
CA SER A 694 -4.48 -9.44 -5.80
C SER A 694 -3.10 -9.78 -6.35
N ASP A 695 -2.52 -10.88 -5.86
CA ASP A 695 -1.16 -11.28 -6.22
C ASP A 695 -0.99 -11.57 -7.72
N ILE A 696 0.17 -11.22 -8.24
CA ILE A 696 0.58 -11.43 -9.62
C ILE A 696 1.84 -12.29 -9.63
N LYS A 697 1.74 -13.48 -10.22
CA LYS A 697 2.87 -14.39 -10.42
C LYS A 697 3.15 -14.59 -11.90
N VAL A 698 4.37 -14.29 -12.33
CA VAL A 698 4.77 -14.33 -13.73
C VAL A 698 6.06 -15.11 -13.93
N GLU A 699 6.01 -16.04 -14.86
CA GLU A 699 7.17 -16.66 -15.51
C GLU A 699 7.10 -16.25 -16.99
N GLY A 700 7.93 -15.26 -17.33
CA GLY A 700 7.83 -14.49 -18.56
C GLY A 700 8.67 -15.04 -19.70
N LYS A 701 8.21 -14.83 -20.94
CA LYS A 701 8.97 -15.05 -22.16
C LYS A 701 9.40 -13.75 -22.79
N GLU A 702 10.69 -13.64 -23.08
CA GLU A 702 11.38 -12.50 -23.69
C GLU A 702 11.33 -11.23 -22.85
N LYS A 703 10.13 -10.78 -22.47
CA LYS A 703 9.92 -9.55 -21.69
C LYS A 703 8.68 -9.63 -20.81
N VAL A 704 8.77 -9.06 -19.61
CA VAL A 704 7.63 -8.75 -18.73
C VAL A 704 7.57 -7.24 -18.56
N ILE A 705 6.40 -6.65 -18.82
CA ILE A 705 6.18 -5.20 -18.80
C ILE A 705 5.07 -4.85 -17.81
N PHE A 706 5.36 -3.89 -16.93
CA PHE A 706 4.35 -3.15 -16.18
C PHE A 706 4.60 -1.65 -16.38
N ASN A 707 3.60 -0.90 -16.84
CA ASN A 707 3.69 0.54 -17.04
C ASN A 707 2.45 1.25 -16.46
N ASN A 708 2.66 2.24 -15.62
CA ASN A 708 1.57 3.03 -15.01
C ASN A 708 0.52 2.14 -14.32
N CYS A 709 0.97 1.25 -13.44
CA CYS A 709 0.11 0.24 -12.81
C CYS A 709 0.01 0.41 -11.30
N ILE A 710 -1.14 0.03 -10.74
CA ILE A 710 -1.36 -0.04 -9.30
C ILE A 710 -1.69 -1.47 -8.92
N ASN A 711 -0.94 -2.05 -8.00
CA ASN A 711 -1.20 -3.39 -7.45
C ASN A 711 -1.29 -3.37 -5.94
N LYS A 712 -2.33 -3.99 -5.38
CA LYS A 712 -2.49 -4.12 -3.92
C LYS A 712 -1.85 -5.37 -3.33
N GLY A 713 -1.59 -6.41 -4.13
CA GLY A 713 -1.01 -7.67 -3.68
C GLY A 713 0.52 -7.73 -3.84
N ASP A 714 1.06 -8.94 -3.86
CA ASP A 714 2.46 -9.20 -4.16
C ASP A 714 2.69 -9.36 -5.67
N ILE A 715 3.87 -8.98 -6.16
CA ILE A 715 4.34 -9.28 -7.52
C ILE A 715 5.55 -10.21 -7.41
N GLU A 716 5.41 -11.43 -7.93
CA GLU A 716 6.51 -12.39 -8.05
C GLU A 716 6.80 -12.69 -9.52
N ILE A 717 8.01 -12.37 -9.95
CA ILE A 717 8.55 -12.72 -11.27
C ILE A 717 9.68 -13.72 -11.07
N ASP A 718 9.47 -14.97 -11.51
CA ASP A 718 10.46 -16.04 -11.41
C ASP A 718 10.66 -16.73 -12.76
N ASN A 719 11.76 -16.35 -13.43
CA ASN A 719 12.09 -16.82 -14.77
C ASN A 719 13.06 -18.02 -14.73
N SER A 720 12.78 -18.99 -13.87
CA SER A 720 13.62 -20.18 -13.68
C SER A 720 13.73 -21.05 -14.95
N SER A 721 12.69 -21.09 -15.80
CA SER A 721 12.67 -21.79 -17.09
C SER A 721 13.44 -21.05 -18.19
N ASN A 722 13.34 -19.72 -18.25
CA ASN A 722 14.00 -18.89 -19.25
C ASN A 722 14.63 -17.62 -18.65
N LYS A 723 15.92 -17.73 -18.36
CA LYS A 723 16.65 -16.64 -17.70
C LYS A 723 16.93 -15.42 -18.58
N ASP A 724 16.70 -15.50 -19.89
CA ASP A 724 16.94 -14.39 -20.83
C ASP A 724 15.80 -13.36 -20.83
N CYS A 725 14.72 -13.61 -20.09
CA CYS A 725 13.59 -12.70 -19.99
C CYS A 725 13.98 -11.34 -19.37
N ALA A 726 13.67 -10.26 -20.07
CA ALA A 726 13.91 -8.87 -19.65
C ALA A 726 12.75 -8.31 -18.82
N ILE A 727 13.04 -7.53 -17.79
CA ILE A 727 12.02 -6.94 -16.91
C ILE A 727 12.02 -5.43 -17.06
N GLN A 728 10.85 -4.86 -17.34
CA GLN A 728 10.64 -3.41 -17.36
C GLN A 728 9.42 -3.08 -16.51
N ILE A 729 9.64 -2.36 -15.41
CA ILE A 729 8.59 -1.89 -14.50
C ILE A 729 8.77 -0.39 -14.34
N GLU A 730 7.78 0.38 -14.80
CA GLU A 730 7.82 1.84 -14.85
C GLU A 730 6.53 2.43 -14.28
N ASN A 731 6.65 3.43 -13.38
CA ASN A 731 5.50 4.09 -12.75
C ASN A 731 4.54 3.09 -12.09
N VAL A 732 5.06 2.27 -11.17
CA VAL A 732 4.26 1.22 -10.53
C VAL A 732 4.17 1.41 -9.04
N GLU A 733 2.94 1.45 -8.53
CA GLU A 733 2.64 1.39 -7.10
C GLU A 733 2.27 -0.05 -6.72
N ASN A 734 3.05 -0.66 -5.83
CA ASN A 734 2.83 -2.01 -5.33
C ASN A 734 2.77 -2.01 -3.81
N SER A 735 1.61 -2.26 -3.23
CA SER A 735 1.44 -2.27 -1.77
C SER A 735 2.17 -3.42 -1.09
N GLY A 736 2.29 -4.58 -1.77
CA GLY A 736 2.95 -5.77 -1.26
C GLY A 736 4.46 -5.86 -1.57
N ASP A 737 4.98 -7.08 -1.57
CA ASP A 737 6.35 -7.39 -1.94
C ASP A 737 6.52 -7.41 -3.47
N LEU A 738 7.70 -7.01 -3.94
CA LEU A 738 8.13 -7.15 -5.34
C LEU A 738 9.34 -8.06 -5.39
N THR A 739 9.17 -9.26 -5.94
CA THR A 739 10.20 -10.29 -6.01
C THR A 739 10.57 -10.60 -7.45
N ILE A 740 11.84 -10.45 -7.80
CA ILE A 740 12.39 -10.75 -9.12
C ILE A 740 13.51 -11.78 -8.99
N LYS A 741 13.38 -12.89 -9.69
CA LYS A 741 14.34 -14.00 -9.66
C LYS A 741 14.74 -14.41 -11.07
N ASN A 742 15.99 -14.85 -11.23
CA ASN A 742 16.47 -15.54 -12.43
C ASN A 742 16.24 -14.76 -13.74
N SER A 743 16.35 -13.43 -13.73
CA SER A 743 15.98 -12.57 -14.86
C SER A 743 17.17 -11.80 -15.43
N LYS A 744 17.08 -11.41 -16.71
CA LYS A 744 18.08 -10.60 -17.42
C LYS A 744 17.60 -9.14 -17.50
N ASN A 745 18.52 -8.18 -17.60
CA ASN A 745 18.23 -6.75 -17.87
C ASN A 745 17.05 -6.18 -17.04
N VAL A 746 17.17 -6.18 -15.71
CA VAL A 746 16.10 -5.70 -14.82
C VAL A 746 16.11 -4.17 -14.75
N LYS A 747 15.05 -3.53 -15.26
CA LYS A 747 14.86 -2.08 -15.24
C LYS A 747 13.65 -1.72 -14.39
N LEU A 748 13.90 -1.07 -13.25
CA LEU A 748 12.86 -0.57 -12.36
C LEU A 748 13.00 0.95 -12.27
N ASN A 749 11.95 1.67 -12.66
CA ASN A 749 11.96 3.14 -12.65
C ASN A 749 10.66 3.68 -12.05
N GLN A 750 10.75 4.67 -11.17
CA GLN A 750 9.57 5.29 -10.56
C GLN A 750 8.63 4.25 -9.91
N ILE A 751 9.20 3.32 -9.14
CA ILE A 751 8.42 2.30 -8.43
C ILE A 751 8.23 2.69 -6.96
N ASN A 752 7.06 2.41 -6.43
CA ASN A 752 6.75 2.50 -5.00
C ASN A 752 6.38 1.12 -4.47
N VAL A 753 7.22 0.53 -3.62
CA VAL A 753 7.00 -0.80 -3.04
C VAL A 753 6.77 -0.67 -1.54
N GLY A 754 5.52 -0.88 -1.12
CA GLY A 754 5.10 -0.86 0.28
C GLY A 754 5.67 -2.01 1.11
N GLY A 755 5.99 -3.14 0.45
CA GLY A 755 6.71 -4.27 1.02
C GLY A 755 8.20 -4.28 0.69
N LYS A 756 8.76 -5.47 0.52
CA LYS A 756 10.17 -5.69 0.24
C LYS A 756 10.43 -5.86 -1.25
N LEU A 757 11.43 -5.15 -1.76
CA LEU A 757 12.03 -5.43 -3.06
C LEU A 757 13.11 -6.50 -2.92
N THR A 758 12.90 -7.66 -3.55
CA THR A 758 13.88 -8.75 -3.59
C THR A 758 14.33 -8.97 -5.03
N VAL A 759 15.64 -8.85 -5.28
CA VAL A 759 16.23 -9.23 -6.58
C VAL A 759 17.30 -10.29 -6.36
N SER A 760 17.13 -11.45 -6.99
CA SER A 760 18.01 -12.60 -6.75
C SER A 760 18.40 -13.39 -8.01
N ASN A 761 19.61 -13.94 -8.01
CA ASN A 761 20.14 -14.83 -9.06
C ASN A 761 20.10 -14.21 -10.47
N CYS A 762 20.47 -12.93 -10.57
CA CYS A 762 20.49 -12.17 -11.82
C CYS A 762 21.94 -11.79 -12.21
N ASN A 763 22.88 -12.73 -12.06
CA ASN A 763 24.32 -12.49 -12.03
C ASN A 763 25.06 -12.47 -13.38
N GLU A 764 24.48 -13.00 -14.45
CA GLU A 764 25.15 -13.14 -15.77
C GLU A 764 24.74 -12.04 -16.77
N TYR A 765 24.11 -10.97 -16.30
CA TYR A 765 23.32 -10.08 -17.14
C TYR A 765 23.73 -8.61 -17.01
N ALA A 766 23.70 -7.89 -18.13
CA ALA A 766 24.03 -6.47 -18.17
C ALA A 766 22.84 -5.61 -17.69
N ASN A 767 23.13 -4.41 -17.18
CA ASN A 767 22.16 -3.33 -16.97
C ASN A 767 20.98 -3.66 -16.02
N MET A 768 21.30 -3.82 -14.74
CA MET A 768 20.29 -3.80 -13.67
C MET A 768 20.25 -2.42 -13.04
N PHE A 769 19.08 -1.78 -12.98
CA PHE A 769 18.94 -0.52 -12.26
C PHE A 769 17.60 -0.34 -11.58
N VAL A 770 17.64 0.40 -10.48
CA VAL A 770 16.50 1.00 -9.79
C VAL A 770 16.71 2.51 -9.77
N SER A 771 15.75 3.27 -10.28
CA SER A 771 15.82 4.74 -10.29
C SER A 771 14.54 5.40 -9.81
N ASP A 772 14.69 6.55 -9.15
CA ASP A 772 13.59 7.45 -8.78
C ASP A 772 12.46 6.75 -8.00
N SER A 773 12.85 5.85 -7.10
CA SER A 773 11.96 4.85 -6.49
C SER A 773 11.90 4.95 -4.96
N THR A 774 10.82 4.41 -4.39
CA THR A 774 10.64 4.28 -2.94
C THR A 774 10.37 2.81 -2.61
N VAL A 775 11.12 2.25 -1.66
CA VAL A 775 10.93 0.86 -1.22
C VAL A 775 11.00 0.77 0.30
N LYS A 776 10.19 -0.10 0.92
CA LYS A 776 10.25 -0.26 2.37
C LYS A 776 11.51 -1.02 2.80
N ASN A 777 11.76 -2.19 2.22
CA ASN A 777 12.98 -2.96 2.45
C ASN A 777 13.59 -3.41 1.13
N MET A 778 14.90 -3.63 1.08
CA MET A 778 15.59 -4.13 -0.10
C MET A 778 16.49 -5.32 0.20
N GLU A 779 16.43 -6.37 -0.61
CA GLU A 779 17.38 -7.48 -0.60
C GLU A 779 17.90 -7.76 -2.01
N LEU A 780 19.21 -7.66 -2.16
CA LEU A 780 19.93 -8.03 -3.38
C LEU A 780 20.80 -9.24 -3.09
N SER A 781 20.62 -10.32 -3.84
CA SER A 781 21.40 -11.55 -3.67
C SER A 781 21.87 -12.16 -4.99
N ASN A 782 23.17 -12.47 -5.10
CA ASN A 782 23.74 -13.01 -6.35
C ASN A 782 23.38 -12.14 -7.58
N THR A 783 23.64 -10.83 -7.48
CA THR A 783 23.46 -9.87 -8.59
C THR A 783 24.82 -9.30 -9.01
N THR A 784 24.92 -8.80 -10.24
CA THR A 784 26.15 -8.16 -10.74
C THR A 784 25.80 -6.81 -11.37
N ASN A 785 26.66 -5.80 -11.15
CA ASN A 785 26.50 -4.44 -11.70
C ASN A 785 25.12 -3.81 -11.46
N PHE A 786 24.65 -3.86 -10.22
CA PHE A 786 23.33 -3.33 -9.85
C PHE A 786 23.43 -1.84 -9.51
N ASN A 787 22.78 -0.98 -10.31
CA ASN A 787 22.79 0.47 -10.09
C ASN A 787 21.54 0.91 -9.32
N ILE A 788 21.70 1.73 -8.29
CA ILE A 788 20.58 2.31 -7.53
C ILE A 788 20.74 3.82 -7.54
N ASN A 789 19.80 4.54 -8.13
CA ASN A 789 19.87 5.99 -8.27
C ASN A 789 18.61 6.63 -7.66
N ASN A 790 18.76 7.76 -6.98
CA ASN A 790 17.64 8.59 -6.50
C ASN A 790 16.55 7.76 -5.78
N THR A 791 16.96 6.85 -4.90
CA THR A 791 16.04 5.87 -4.29
C THR A 791 15.99 6.06 -2.79
N LEU A 792 14.79 6.02 -2.22
CA LEU A 792 14.56 6.01 -0.78
C LEU A 792 14.23 4.58 -0.32
N ILE A 793 15.01 4.08 0.63
CA ILE A 793 14.75 2.84 1.35
C ILE A 793 14.35 3.20 2.78
N SER A 794 13.07 3.06 3.13
CA SER A 794 12.58 3.51 4.45
C SER A 794 12.97 2.58 5.60
N GLY A 795 13.33 1.33 5.30
CA GLY A 795 13.77 0.30 6.24
C GLY A 795 15.16 -0.23 5.91
N ASP A 796 15.34 -1.54 6.00
CA ASP A 796 16.65 -2.19 5.88
C ASP A 796 17.02 -2.51 4.42
N ALA A 797 18.32 -2.45 4.13
CA ALA A 797 18.90 -2.85 2.84
C ALA A 797 19.99 -3.90 3.05
N ASN A 798 19.84 -5.07 2.42
CA ASN A 798 20.81 -6.16 2.48
C ASN A 798 21.41 -6.46 1.10
N PHE A 799 22.71 -6.19 0.95
CA PHE A 799 23.47 -6.48 -0.26
C PHE A 799 24.32 -7.74 -0.04
N ALA A 800 23.71 -8.90 -0.30
CA ALA A 800 24.32 -10.21 -0.12
C ALA A 800 24.97 -10.71 -1.43
N LYS A 801 26.25 -11.13 -1.39
CA LYS A 801 26.92 -11.83 -2.51
C LYS A 801 26.76 -11.18 -3.89
N SER A 802 26.74 -9.85 -3.98
CA SER A 802 26.59 -9.10 -5.24
C SER A 802 27.91 -8.44 -5.65
N SER A 803 28.38 -8.65 -6.89
CA SER A 803 29.78 -8.36 -7.26
C SER A 803 30.12 -6.86 -7.34
N SER A 804 29.13 -5.99 -7.56
CA SER A 804 29.26 -4.54 -7.49
C SER A 804 27.86 -3.90 -7.45
N VAL A 805 27.54 -3.21 -6.36
CA VAL A 805 26.37 -2.32 -6.28
C VAL A 805 26.87 -0.89 -6.36
N ILE A 806 26.38 -0.12 -7.33
CA ILE A 806 26.71 1.31 -7.45
C ILE A 806 25.47 2.09 -7.02
N SER A 807 25.59 2.94 -6.02
CA SER A 807 24.48 3.72 -5.49
C SER A 807 24.77 5.21 -5.56
N LYS A 808 23.83 6.02 -6.06
CA LYS A 808 23.92 7.48 -6.16
C LYS A 808 22.67 8.15 -5.62
N ASN A 809 22.82 9.20 -4.80
CA ASN A 809 21.69 9.90 -4.17
C ASN A 809 20.71 8.93 -3.48
N ILE A 810 21.23 7.96 -2.73
CA ILE A 810 20.40 6.98 -2.02
C ILE A 810 20.19 7.41 -0.57
N THR A 811 18.99 7.20 -0.04
CA THR A 811 18.69 7.37 1.39
C THR A 811 18.24 6.05 1.97
N ILE A 812 18.88 5.57 3.05
CA ILE A 812 18.51 4.36 3.77
C ILE A 812 18.28 4.69 5.24
N ASN A 813 17.02 4.63 5.67
CA ASN A 813 16.64 4.99 7.04
C ASN A 813 16.83 3.82 8.04
N GLY A 814 16.90 2.58 7.56
CA GLY A 814 17.29 1.42 8.36
C GLY A 814 18.79 1.12 8.29
N THR A 815 19.13 -0.15 8.39
CA THR A 815 20.51 -0.64 8.34
C THR A 815 20.89 -1.07 6.93
N LEU A 816 21.98 -0.52 6.41
CA LEU A 816 22.67 -1.04 5.24
C LEU A 816 23.62 -2.16 5.67
N THR A 817 23.36 -3.39 5.24
CA THR A 817 24.25 -4.54 5.41
C THR A 817 24.95 -4.87 4.10
N VAL A 818 26.28 -4.84 4.09
CA VAL A 818 27.11 -5.16 2.90
C VAL A 818 27.95 -6.41 3.17
N ASN A 819 27.70 -7.46 2.38
CA ASN A 819 28.43 -8.73 2.46
C ASN A 819 29.32 -8.99 1.23
N SER A 820 29.43 -8.03 0.30
CA SER A 820 30.18 -8.18 -0.95
C SER A 820 30.91 -6.90 -1.38
N SER A 821 30.45 -6.12 -2.35
CA SER A 821 31.06 -4.84 -2.73
C SER A 821 29.98 -3.81 -3.05
N ALA A 822 30.09 -2.62 -2.45
CA ALA A 822 29.22 -1.48 -2.70
C ALA A 822 30.06 -0.21 -2.91
N ILE A 823 29.77 0.53 -3.97
CA ILE A 823 30.30 1.86 -4.26
C ILE A 823 29.14 2.83 -4.11
N ILE A 824 29.28 3.78 -3.20
CA ILE A 824 28.23 4.68 -2.75
C ILE A 824 28.73 6.10 -2.96
N ASP A 825 27.97 6.88 -3.71
CA ASP A 825 28.39 8.18 -4.22
C ASP A 825 27.26 9.22 -4.12
N ASN A 826 27.61 10.49 -4.35
CA ASN A 826 26.71 11.64 -4.45
C ASN A 826 25.72 11.80 -3.29
N ASN A 827 26.11 12.50 -2.21
CA ASN A 827 25.22 12.99 -1.15
C ASN A 827 24.27 11.94 -0.55
N SER A 828 24.71 10.68 -0.48
CA SER A 828 23.88 9.58 0.01
C SER A 828 23.80 9.60 1.54
N ASN A 829 22.63 9.24 2.09
CA ASN A 829 22.33 9.31 3.51
C ASN A 829 22.01 7.93 4.09
N PHE A 830 22.62 7.59 5.22
CA PHE A 830 22.44 6.30 5.86
C PHE A 830 22.18 6.48 7.35
N ASN A 831 21.25 5.72 7.89
CA ASN A 831 21.13 5.61 9.33
C ASN A 831 22.24 4.73 9.88
N LYS A 832 22.36 3.45 9.50
CA LYS A 832 23.43 2.57 10.02
C LYS A 832 24.09 1.76 8.93
N VAL A 833 25.39 1.54 9.03
CA VAL A 833 26.16 0.71 8.08
C VAL A 833 26.82 -0.45 8.79
N VAL A 834 26.67 -1.66 8.24
CA VAL A 834 27.27 -2.89 8.74
C VAL A 834 27.97 -3.65 7.61
N LEU A 835 29.28 -3.87 7.74
CA LEU A 835 30.07 -4.70 6.83
C LEU A 835 30.30 -6.08 7.46
N LYS A 836 30.02 -7.16 6.71
CA LYS A 836 30.30 -8.55 7.13
C LYS A 836 31.00 -9.34 6.02
N SER A 837 31.62 -10.48 6.37
CA SER A 837 32.04 -11.53 5.44
C SER A 837 32.89 -11.08 4.23
N LYS A 838 33.91 -10.24 4.45
CA LYS A 838 34.75 -9.62 3.40
C LYS A 838 34.05 -8.57 2.55
N GLY A 839 32.93 -8.03 3.03
CA GLY A 839 32.24 -6.90 2.42
C GLY A 839 33.15 -5.69 2.27
N SER A 840 33.09 -5.03 1.11
CA SER A 840 33.78 -3.78 0.82
C SER A 840 32.78 -2.68 0.54
N ALA A 841 32.92 -1.54 1.20
CA ALA A 841 32.09 -0.37 0.95
C ALA A 841 32.95 0.87 0.75
N PHE A 842 32.72 1.58 -0.35
CA PHE A 842 33.33 2.86 -0.67
C PHE A 842 32.26 3.94 -0.59
N PHE A 843 32.40 4.87 0.36
CA PHE A 843 31.50 6.02 0.51
C PHE A 843 32.20 7.28 0.03
N ASN A 844 31.52 8.02 -0.83
CA ASN A 844 31.98 9.27 -1.37
C ASN A 844 30.92 10.34 -1.10
N LYS A 845 31.33 11.45 -0.47
CA LYS A 845 30.44 12.58 -0.11
C LYS A 845 29.10 12.12 0.48
N SER A 846 29.15 11.31 1.54
CA SER A 846 27.96 10.68 2.16
C SER A 846 27.78 11.09 3.62
N SER A 847 26.59 10.91 4.19
CA SER A 847 26.29 11.15 5.59
C SER A 847 25.79 9.87 6.26
N ILE A 848 26.35 9.51 7.42
CA ILE A 848 26.03 8.28 8.16
C ILE A 848 25.72 8.63 9.62
N ASN A 849 24.48 8.48 10.07
CA ASN A 849 24.03 9.01 11.36
C ASN A 849 24.33 8.08 12.56
N GLY A 850 23.86 6.85 12.52
CA GLY A 850 23.95 5.81 13.54
C GLY A 850 25.24 4.97 13.52
N GLY A 851 26.28 5.44 12.82
CA GLY A 851 27.63 4.89 12.88
C GLY A 851 27.87 3.67 11.98
N ILE A 852 29.10 3.17 12.02
CA ILE A 852 29.57 2.07 11.16
C ILE A 852 30.11 0.93 12.00
N THR A 853 29.68 -0.30 11.71
CA THR A 853 30.28 -1.52 12.24
C THR A 853 30.91 -2.32 11.11
N SER A 854 32.20 -2.64 11.20
CA SER A 854 32.91 -3.45 10.21
C SER A 854 33.51 -4.71 10.83
N ASN A 855 33.03 -5.88 10.43
CA ASN A 855 33.56 -7.17 10.88
C ASN A 855 34.12 -7.94 9.70
N ASN A 856 35.45 -8.01 9.60
CA ASN A 856 36.16 -8.61 8.47
C ASN A 856 35.79 -7.93 7.13
N GLY A 857 35.81 -6.60 7.06
CA GLY A 857 35.41 -5.80 5.90
C GLY A 857 36.48 -4.82 5.40
N THR A 858 36.25 -4.19 4.24
CA THR A 858 37.06 -3.09 3.70
C THR A 858 36.21 -1.83 3.55
N LEU A 859 36.47 -0.82 4.38
CA LEU A 859 35.75 0.46 4.36
C LEU A 859 36.65 1.55 3.77
N LYS A 860 36.08 2.37 2.89
CA LYS A 860 36.71 3.61 2.43
C LYS A 860 35.73 4.76 2.54
N LEU A 861 36.15 5.87 3.14
CA LEU A 861 35.37 7.10 3.30
C LEU A 861 36.12 8.26 2.64
N ASN A 862 35.53 8.90 1.63
CA ASN A 862 36.18 9.91 0.81
C ASN A 862 35.32 11.18 0.64
N ASN A 863 36.00 12.27 0.24
CA ASN A 863 35.44 13.56 -0.20
C ASN A 863 34.27 14.06 0.67
N GLU A 864 34.58 14.56 1.85
CA GLU A 864 33.64 15.21 2.78
C GLU A 864 32.56 14.25 3.31
N THR A 865 32.87 12.96 3.41
CA THR A 865 31.97 12.01 4.06
C THR A 865 31.90 12.29 5.56
N ILE A 866 30.69 12.28 6.12
CA ILE A 866 30.40 12.56 7.53
C ILE A 866 29.85 11.30 8.20
N VAL A 867 30.40 10.94 9.36
CA VAL A 867 29.87 9.85 10.22
C VAL A 867 29.58 10.43 11.59
N ASN A 868 28.35 10.35 12.09
CA ASN A 868 27.94 11.04 13.31
C ASN A 868 28.04 10.23 14.62
N SER A 869 28.10 8.89 14.53
CA SER A 869 28.11 7.99 15.71
C SER A 869 29.28 7.01 15.73
N GLY A 870 30.43 7.38 15.16
CA GLY A 870 31.67 6.63 15.27
C GLY A 870 31.77 5.38 14.40
N ILE A 871 32.87 4.66 14.58
CA ILE A 871 33.25 3.47 13.80
C ILE A 871 33.77 2.41 14.75
N GLU A 872 33.15 1.22 14.72
CA GLU A 872 33.65 0.02 15.39
C GLU A 872 34.10 -0.99 14.35
N ALA A 873 35.33 -1.48 14.47
CA ALA A 873 35.89 -2.42 13.50
C ALA A 873 36.72 -3.54 14.14
N ASP A 874 36.47 -4.77 13.70
CA ASP A 874 37.31 -5.95 13.96
C ASP A 874 37.75 -6.60 12.63
N ASP A 875 39.01 -7.03 12.59
CA ASP A 875 39.67 -7.72 11.46
C ASP A 875 39.49 -7.01 10.09
N SER A 876 39.47 -5.68 10.09
CA SER A 876 39.05 -4.87 8.94
C SER A 876 40.19 -4.04 8.33
N LYS A 877 39.96 -3.51 7.11
CA LYS A 877 40.81 -2.50 6.47
C LYS A 877 40.01 -1.23 6.28
N ILE A 878 40.51 -0.11 6.77
CA ILE A 878 39.79 1.16 6.76
C ILE A 878 40.68 2.25 6.17
N GLU A 879 40.14 3.00 5.23
CA GLU A 879 40.75 4.20 4.66
C GLU A 879 39.79 5.39 4.83
N ILE A 880 40.24 6.47 5.46
CA ILE A 880 39.46 7.68 5.68
C ILE A 880 40.23 8.85 5.06
N ASN A 881 39.66 9.48 4.06
CA ASN A 881 40.28 10.56 3.32
C ASN A 881 39.34 11.76 3.23
N ASN A 882 39.83 12.94 3.60
CA ASN A 882 39.08 14.19 3.52
C ASN A 882 37.68 14.08 4.14
N SER A 883 37.54 13.47 5.32
CA SER A 883 36.24 13.12 5.91
C SER A 883 36.16 13.52 7.39
N THR A 884 34.95 13.62 7.92
CA THR A 884 34.71 14.01 9.32
C THR A 884 33.97 12.90 10.08
N ILE A 885 34.55 12.46 11.19
CA ILE A 885 33.95 11.44 12.05
C ILE A 885 33.64 12.07 13.41
N PHE A 886 32.39 11.98 13.85
CA PHE A 886 31.95 12.27 15.21
C PHE A 886 31.65 10.98 15.95
N GLY A 887 31.76 11.02 17.28
CA GLY A 887 31.54 9.88 18.14
C GLY A 887 32.79 9.02 18.34
N ASN A 888 32.68 8.04 19.24
CA ASN A 888 33.81 7.21 19.64
C ASN A 888 34.13 6.16 18.58
N THR A 889 35.42 5.94 18.35
CA THR A 889 35.90 4.95 17.39
C THR A 889 36.74 3.89 18.09
N LYS A 890 36.58 2.65 17.64
CA LYS A 890 37.14 1.47 18.27
C LYS A 890 37.63 0.48 17.21
N TYR A 891 38.93 0.18 17.23
CA TYR A 891 39.57 -0.64 16.22
C TYR A 891 40.32 -1.83 16.85
N LYS A 892 40.05 -3.03 16.35
CA LYS A 892 40.70 -4.29 16.77
C LYS A 892 41.14 -5.07 15.53
N ASN A 893 42.34 -5.65 15.54
CA ASN A 893 42.91 -6.38 14.39
C ASN A 893 42.80 -5.62 13.05
N THR A 894 42.78 -4.28 13.08
CA THR A 894 42.37 -3.46 11.94
C THR A 894 43.55 -2.64 11.42
N SER A 895 43.69 -2.59 10.10
CA SER A 895 44.61 -1.66 9.43
C SER A 895 43.87 -0.38 9.07
N LEU A 896 44.34 0.76 9.56
CA LEU A 896 43.71 2.06 9.39
C LEU A 896 44.67 3.04 8.71
N ILE A 897 44.18 3.68 7.65
CA ILE A 897 44.83 4.82 6.98
C ILE A 897 43.89 6.01 7.10
N VAL A 898 44.36 7.15 7.61
CA VAL A 898 43.61 8.40 7.69
C VAL A 898 44.43 9.53 7.09
N PHE A 899 43.82 10.32 6.21
CA PHE A 899 44.45 11.47 5.58
C PHE A 899 43.50 12.66 5.49
N ASN A 900 44.00 13.87 5.74
CA ASN A 900 43.25 15.13 5.59
C ASN A 900 41.89 15.16 6.32
N SER A 901 41.76 14.49 7.47
CA SER A 901 40.45 14.24 8.09
C SER A 901 40.31 14.87 9.48
N VAL A 902 39.09 14.87 10.00
CA VAL A 902 38.76 15.35 11.35
C VAL A 902 38.07 14.25 12.14
N LEU A 903 38.60 13.93 13.33
CA LEU A 903 38.06 12.92 14.24
C LEU A 903 37.64 13.58 15.57
N ASN A 904 36.34 13.63 15.81
CA ASN A 904 35.67 14.28 16.94
C ASN A 904 35.05 13.23 17.88
N GLY A 905 35.89 12.65 18.72
CA GLY A 905 35.48 11.65 19.70
C GLY A 905 36.68 10.85 20.18
N GLU A 906 36.46 9.90 21.08
CA GLU A 906 37.54 9.03 21.52
C GLU A 906 38.03 8.14 20.38
N PHE A 907 39.34 7.92 20.33
CA PHE A 907 39.99 7.17 19.27
C PHE A 907 40.82 6.06 19.89
N ARG A 908 40.31 4.81 19.83
CA ARG A 908 40.85 3.68 20.58
C ARG A 908 41.24 2.50 19.69
N PHE A 909 42.46 2.02 19.86
CA PHE A 909 42.91 0.72 19.34
C PHE A 909 42.99 -0.29 20.49
N GLU A 910 42.26 -1.40 20.35
CA GLU A 910 42.25 -2.48 21.34
C GLU A 910 43.43 -3.44 21.19
N ASN A 911 43.75 -4.14 22.29
CA ASN A 911 44.79 -5.14 22.36
C ASN A 911 44.70 -6.19 21.23
N SER A 912 45.63 -6.12 20.27
CA SER A 912 45.68 -7.00 19.10
C SER A 912 47.12 -7.50 18.83
N PRO A 913 47.35 -8.53 18.00
CA PRO A 913 48.68 -8.82 17.49
C PRO A 913 49.21 -7.65 16.66
N ILE A 914 50.42 -7.17 16.96
CA ILE A 914 51.04 -5.99 16.31
C ILE A 914 51.04 -6.12 14.78
N SER A 915 51.27 -7.33 14.24
CA SER A 915 51.27 -7.59 12.80
C SER A 915 49.93 -7.37 12.09
N LYS A 916 48.82 -7.30 12.84
CA LYS A 916 47.46 -7.10 12.31
C LYS A 916 46.89 -5.69 12.54
N GLN A 917 47.58 -4.85 13.30
CA GLN A 917 47.05 -3.54 13.70
C GLN A 917 48.03 -2.43 13.32
N LYS A 918 47.85 -1.95 12.09
CA LYS A 918 48.67 -0.91 11.46
C LYS A 918 47.94 0.41 11.41
N ILE A 919 48.63 1.50 11.71
CA ILE A 919 48.06 2.85 11.81
C ILE A 919 48.90 3.80 10.97
N ASP A 920 48.32 4.47 9.98
CA ASP A 920 48.97 5.57 9.27
C ASP A 920 48.01 6.76 9.24
N ILE A 921 48.36 7.83 9.95
CA ILE A 921 47.51 9.01 10.10
C ILE A 921 48.32 10.22 9.67
N SER A 922 47.82 10.96 8.69
CA SER A 922 48.51 12.14 8.17
C SER A 922 47.59 13.33 7.98
N ASN A 923 48.10 14.53 8.25
CA ASN A 923 47.39 15.81 8.13
C ASN A 923 45.96 15.77 8.73
N THR A 924 45.83 15.18 9.91
CA THR A 924 44.52 14.88 10.53
C THR A 924 44.42 15.54 11.89
N ARG A 925 43.24 16.08 12.20
CA ARG A 925 42.94 16.66 13.52
C ARG A 925 42.10 15.71 14.35
N ILE A 926 42.57 15.37 15.54
CA ILE A 926 41.88 14.51 16.50
C ILE A 926 41.57 15.31 17.75
N SER A 927 40.29 15.51 18.05
CA SER A 927 39.83 16.35 19.16
C SER A 927 39.62 15.58 20.47
N GLY A 928 39.37 14.28 20.41
CA GLY A 928 39.16 13.45 21.60
C GLY A 928 40.41 12.72 22.07
N TYR A 929 40.21 11.96 23.14
CA TYR A 929 41.23 11.11 23.78
C TYR A 929 41.73 10.01 22.83
N VAL A 930 43.05 9.78 22.79
CA VAL A 930 43.69 8.75 21.95
C VAL A 930 44.29 7.63 22.81
N GLU A 931 43.90 6.38 22.55
CA GLU A 931 44.47 5.19 23.17
C GLU A 931 44.96 4.20 22.10
N ILE A 932 46.24 3.83 22.18
CA ILE A 932 46.88 2.88 21.26
C ILE A 932 47.46 1.72 22.06
N ASN A 933 47.08 0.50 21.68
CA ASN A 933 47.47 -0.72 22.39
C ASN A 933 47.91 -1.82 21.42
N ARG A 934 49.18 -2.25 21.52
CA ARG A 934 49.84 -3.23 20.64
C ARG A 934 49.66 -2.96 19.14
N SER A 935 49.88 -1.72 18.71
CA SER A 935 49.79 -1.32 17.31
C SER A 935 51.14 -0.81 16.77
N GLU A 936 51.33 -0.82 15.46
CA GLU A 936 52.50 -0.20 14.79
C GLU A 936 52.04 0.85 13.79
N GLY A 937 52.77 1.96 13.66
CA GLY A 937 52.29 3.04 12.80
C GLY A 937 52.99 4.38 12.89
N THR A 938 52.47 5.35 12.16
CA THR A 938 52.95 6.74 12.16
C THR A 938 51.79 7.72 12.23
N PHE A 939 51.95 8.78 13.02
CA PHE A 939 51.18 10.01 12.90
C PHE A 939 52.10 11.06 12.28
N LYS A 940 51.70 11.66 11.17
CA LYS A 940 52.50 12.63 10.42
C LYS A 940 51.74 13.94 10.25
N ASP A 941 52.38 15.08 10.49
CA ASP A 941 51.81 16.42 10.23
C ASP A 941 50.40 16.61 10.86
N SER A 942 50.13 15.96 12.00
CA SER A 942 48.78 15.85 12.57
C SER A 942 48.65 16.62 13.88
N ILE A 943 47.41 16.84 14.34
CA ILE A 943 47.12 17.57 15.58
C ILE A 943 46.24 16.70 16.48
N ILE A 944 46.70 16.46 17.70
CA ILE A 944 45.94 15.77 18.75
C ILE A 944 45.65 16.79 19.86
N MET A 945 44.37 17.14 20.06
CA MET A 945 43.98 18.20 20.99
C MET A 945 43.83 17.73 22.44
N ASN A 946 43.95 16.42 22.70
CA ASN A 946 43.74 15.82 24.01
C ASN A 946 44.90 14.86 24.37
N ASP A 947 44.76 14.10 25.45
CA ASP A 947 45.75 13.12 25.88
C ASP A 947 45.90 11.95 24.88
N ILE A 948 47.14 11.48 24.73
CA ILE A 948 47.49 10.27 23.99
C ILE A 948 48.15 9.24 24.93
N TYR A 949 47.71 7.99 24.86
CA TYR A 949 48.24 6.88 25.64
C TYR A 949 48.70 5.75 24.72
N ILE A 950 50.00 5.46 24.76
CA ILE A 950 50.62 4.38 23.99
C ILE A 950 51.03 3.27 24.97
N LYS A 951 50.43 2.09 24.84
CA LYS A 951 50.57 0.97 25.80
C LYS A 951 51.20 -0.27 25.16
N ASN A 952 51.71 -1.18 26.01
CA ASN A 952 52.06 -2.56 25.68
C ASN A 952 53.02 -2.74 24.47
N ASN A 953 54.13 -2.02 24.45
CA ASN A 953 55.17 -2.09 23.40
C ASN A 953 54.67 -1.76 21.97
N SER A 954 53.66 -0.90 21.84
CA SER A 954 53.27 -0.33 20.54
C SER A 954 54.44 0.44 19.90
N LYS A 955 54.59 0.33 18.57
CA LYS A 955 55.65 0.98 17.79
C LYS A 955 55.07 2.10 16.94
N VAL A 956 54.72 3.22 17.59
CA VAL A 956 54.11 4.38 16.92
C VAL A 956 55.09 5.55 16.87
N LYS A 957 55.35 6.07 15.66
CA LYS A 957 56.15 7.29 15.45
C LYS A 957 55.22 8.51 15.38
N LEU A 958 55.56 9.58 16.10
CA LEU A 958 54.94 10.90 15.94
C LEU A 958 55.92 11.79 15.16
N ASP A 959 55.60 12.09 13.90
CA ASP A 959 56.44 12.85 12.97
C ASP A 959 55.77 14.20 12.69
N ASN A 960 56.41 15.31 13.06
CA ASN A 960 55.83 16.66 12.98
C ASN A 960 54.37 16.76 13.50
N THR A 961 54.03 15.99 14.54
CA THR A 961 52.66 15.89 15.08
C THR A 961 52.56 16.63 16.41
N GLN A 962 51.59 17.53 16.54
CA GLN A 962 51.39 18.36 17.72
C GLN A 962 50.40 17.70 18.70
N VAL A 963 50.73 17.68 20.00
CA VAL A 963 49.89 17.07 21.05
C VAL A 963 49.64 18.07 22.17
N TYR A 964 48.38 18.44 22.40
CA TYR A 964 47.97 19.49 23.35
C TYR A 964 47.41 18.96 24.69
N GLY A 965 47.57 17.66 24.98
CA GLY A 965 47.16 17.03 26.24
C GLY A 965 47.98 17.41 27.48
N SER A 966 47.64 16.86 28.64
CA SER A 966 48.27 17.16 29.93
C SER A 966 49.76 16.74 29.98
N LYS A 967 50.61 17.51 30.67
CA LYS A 967 52.06 17.24 30.75
C LYS A 967 52.42 15.87 31.37
N LYS A 968 51.53 15.26 32.16
CA LYS A 968 51.76 13.93 32.79
C LYS A 968 51.58 12.78 31.81
N THR A 969 50.67 12.90 30.84
CA THR A 969 50.32 11.86 29.86
C THR A 969 51.26 11.85 28.67
N GLN A 970 51.80 13.01 28.29
CA GLN A 970 52.91 13.15 27.31
C GLN A 970 54.17 12.34 27.72
N LYS A 971 54.34 12.02 29.00
CA LYS A 971 55.51 11.28 29.53
C LYS A 971 55.55 9.80 29.11
N TYR A 972 54.42 9.22 28.66
CA TYR A 972 54.33 7.84 28.16
C TYR A 972 54.67 7.70 26.65
N ILE A 973 55.19 8.77 26.02
CA ILE A 973 55.61 8.80 24.61
C ILE A 973 57.06 8.27 24.41
N LEU A 974 57.79 7.94 25.49
CA LEU A 974 59.25 7.78 25.42
C LEU A 974 59.73 6.39 24.96
N GLY A 975 59.95 6.30 23.66
CA GLY A 975 60.89 5.38 23.00
C GLY A 975 62.06 6.13 22.34
N PHE A 976 62.49 7.28 22.86
CA PHE A 976 63.66 8.01 22.34
C PHE A 976 64.93 7.72 23.14
N THR A 977 65.97 7.29 22.43
CA THR A 977 67.35 7.31 22.90
C THR A 977 67.80 8.76 23.14
N LYS A 978 68.40 8.97 24.30
CA LYS A 978 68.95 10.16 24.99
C LYS A 978 69.32 11.48 24.27
N ASP A 979 69.27 11.67 22.95
CA ASP A 979 69.89 12.83 22.29
C ASP A 979 68.95 13.88 21.65
N GLU A 980 67.63 13.69 21.65
CA GLU A 980 66.70 14.68 21.05
C GLU A 980 65.75 15.29 22.09
N SER A 981 66.34 15.88 23.14
CA SER A 981 65.60 16.61 24.20
C SER A 981 65.64 18.14 24.03
N GLN A 982 65.90 18.63 22.83
CA GLN A 982 65.75 20.03 22.46
C GLN A 982 64.62 20.12 21.44
N TYR A 983 63.69 21.05 21.62
CA TYR A 983 62.41 21.21 20.90
C TYR A 983 61.25 20.39 21.49
N LEU A 984 60.88 20.73 22.72
CA LEU A 984 59.53 20.59 23.27
C LEU A 984 59.02 22.00 23.63
#